data_AF-E0UB88-F1
#
_entry.id   AF-E0UB88-F1
#
_cell.length_a   1.000
_cell.length_b   1.000
_cell.length_c   1.000
_cell.angle_alpha   90.00
_cell.angle_beta   90.00
_cell.angle_gamma   90.00
#
_symmetry.space_group_name_H-M   'P 1'
#
loop_
_entity.id
_entity.type
_entity.pdbx_description
1 polymer ?
#
loop_
_entity_poly.entity_id
_entity_poly.type
_entity_poly.pdbx_seq_one_letter_code
_entity_poly.pdbx_strand_id
1 'polypeptide(L)'
;MLQLGIDFGTCYSSAAVMVDRTLKSVKEPSQHSYSFPSSIFVEKQGEILVGQAAERKRNSEPECYKSKFKRDLGSNCPYFLGNHRFLPEELVTAVIRKLKSEADKMMEGQGKSRFTDAIITVPATYKSNKRQLMEQVGKLAGFNQVQLLEEPVAAAIHFTQQYQLQEGEIFLVYDLGAGTFDATLLQKKAGTYQVLAAPVGLSDCGGIDFDRKIYKDILAKCSDQLKERLDSHNRTKEALLARAIVGDYCRDLKHLLSETKEGEIIMPLTLESYSLTRSDFNRMIAPLVEETIESCDLLVKKAGINWQQVNKILLVGGSCRIPYIKEAITQKLGRPILMIDEPELAVSLGAAIYGEEQQERRKYFVVSAQGGWAKYSTIGQALEEAKPGQRIKIEPGIYREGLVLNKSVELVGEGKLEDIVIESADSDCILMATDSAVVRGLTLRGRAGINEYKYFGVDVAEGHLILENCNITSDSLACVGIHNLSANATLRNCRIHQGKSAGIFIYDHGEAKVLNCNIFGNKLSGIEIRSDGGLEVSNCRVYENGSKGICLLNEGKNKIEKTVIYSNIKEGIYISGSKDVYVASCQIYDGKDDGICLLSNSEAQIEGCKIFNNEGININVLTQSKVNVNDCQIYDSKSFGLAFVENSQGFIYNCNIYGHEKSGVVSADSSYTVLEKCQIHKCQTYGIYFYESGQGKVEDCNIYENKESEIAIEENSNPTLLNCKIYDGQNYGIYIFDKGKGTIKNCNIYGHANSGVLIRDNSQPVLQNCQIHKCQNYGIVFYNLGQGKVEDCNIYENKESEIAIKEHSNPTIFNCKIHDSKSHGIFICDNGKGTLKNCNIYGHAQSGVFIRDNSEPVLENCQIHNCQEAGIYFCESGQGQVENCEIYKNKELEILIEENSNPTILNCKIYDGKFGIGVWDKGKGTLKNCNIYGHAIAGVLIRDNSKPVLQNCQIHKCQGHGIYFCESGQGKVEYCNIYENKESEIAIEENSNPTILNCKIYEGQKFGIYIFDKGKGTIKNCNIYGHAQSGVIIRDNSEPVLENCQIHKCQIYGIYFCESGQGQVKNCNIYENKTGGVKLEKSKATILDCKIHSNNHQAVEIKANSKATIRACDLTKNKGGSWDIDDSSKVERSDNQEEGYWKAFWNN
;
A
#
# COMPACT_ATOMS: atom_id res chain seq x y z
N MET A 1 1.73 27.76 -57.41
CA MET A 1 2.66 26.93 -56.60
C MET A 1 2.41 25.48 -56.99
N LEU A 2 3.40 24.59 -56.99
CA LEU A 2 3.15 23.17 -57.28
C LEU A 2 2.91 22.43 -55.96
N GLN A 3 1.82 21.67 -55.87
CA GLN A 3 1.49 20.82 -54.72
C GLN A 3 1.67 19.35 -55.09
N LEU A 4 2.27 18.57 -54.18
CA LEU A 4 2.42 17.14 -54.33
C LEU A 4 1.32 16.41 -53.54
N GLY A 5 0.51 15.60 -54.21
CA GLY A 5 -0.42 14.67 -53.57
C GLY A 5 0.32 13.40 -53.17
N ILE A 6 0.29 13.04 -51.88
CA ILE A 6 1.02 11.90 -51.32
C ILE A 6 0.03 11.00 -50.60
N ASP A 7 0.07 9.71 -50.95
CA ASP A 7 -0.56 8.64 -50.20
C ASP A 7 0.51 7.83 -49.46
N PHE A 8 0.49 7.89 -48.13
CA PHE A 8 1.36 7.09 -47.28
C PHE A 8 0.60 5.85 -46.78
N GLY A 9 0.75 4.72 -47.46
CA GLY A 9 0.10 3.47 -47.07
C GLY A 9 0.99 2.57 -46.19
N THR A 10 0.34 1.58 -45.56
CA THR A 10 1.01 0.63 -44.63
C THR A 10 2.07 -0.24 -45.31
N CYS A 11 1.85 -0.62 -46.56
CA CYS A 11 2.77 -1.46 -47.35
C CYS A 11 3.38 -0.73 -48.55
N TYR A 12 2.59 0.10 -49.21
CA TYR A 12 3.03 0.89 -50.34
C TYR A 12 2.58 2.33 -50.16
N SER A 13 3.39 3.26 -50.63
CA SER A 13 3.10 4.68 -50.72
C SER A 13 3.14 5.11 -52.18
N SER A 14 2.39 6.14 -52.54
CA SER A 14 2.40 6.69 -53.90
C SER A 14 2.35 8.22 -53.84
N ALA A 15 2.74 8.87 -54.93
CA ALA A 15 2.64 10.32 -55.05
C ALA A 15 2.27 10.72 -56.48
N ALA A 16 1.49 11.79 -56.61
CA ALA A 16 1.06 12.34 -57.88
C ALA A 16 1.03 13.87 -57.83
N VAL A 17 1.12 14.50 -59.00
CA VAL A 17 1.08 15.95 -59.18
C VAL A 17 0.25 16.29 -60.42
N MET A 18 -0.48 17.40 -60.36
CA MET A 18 -1.08 18.00 -61.54
C MET A 18 -0.09 18.98 -62.19
N VAL A 19 0.25 18.74 -63.47
CA VAL A 19 1.15 19.58 -64.24
C VAL A 19 0.46 19.95 -65.55
N ASP A 20 0.20 21.24 -65.77
CA ASP A 20 -0.45 21.76 -66.98
C ASP A 20 -1.77 21.00 -67.30
N ARG A 21 -2.61 20.84 -66.27
CA ARG A 21 -3.89 20.08 -66.30
C ARG A 21 -3.76 18.59 -66.62
N THR A 22 -2.55 18.04 -66.51
CA THR A 22 -2.28 16.61 -66.71
C THR A 22 -1.80 15.99 -65.40
N LEU A 23 -2.47 14.94 -64.93
CA LEU A 23 -2.04 14.13 -63.79
C LEU A 23 -0.79 13.33 -64.13
N LYS A 24 0.24 13.43 -63.29
CA LYS A 24 1.48 12.66 -63.40
C LYS A 24 1.81 11.99 -62.07
N SER A 25 1.96 10.67 -62.07
CA SER A 25 2.42 9.88 -60.92
C SER A 25 3.95 9.81 -60.86
N VAL A 26 4.50 9.83 -59.65
CA VAL A 26 5.94 9.75 -59.38
C VAL A 26 6.42 8.31 -59.48
N LYS A 27 7.51 8.05 -60.20
CA LYS A 27 8.08 6.70 -60.40
C LYS A 27 9.13 6.35 -59.33
N GLU A 28 9.11 5.11 -58.86
CA GLU A 28 10.13 4.55 -57.98
C GLU A 28 11.44 4.33 -58.76
N PRO A 29 12.62 4.77 -58.25
CA PRO A 29 13.86 4.77 -59.04
C PRO A 29 14.41 3.41 -59.47
N SER A 30 14.11 2.34 -58.72
CA SER A 30 14.74 1.03 -58.88
C SER A 30 13.94 0.09 -59.79
N GLN A 31 12.61 0.13 -59.70
CA GLN A 31 11.66 -0.72 -60.43
C GLN A 31 10.83 0.06 -61.45
N HIS A 32 10.88 1.39 -61.45
CA HIS A 32 10.08 2.26 -62.32
C HIS A 32 8.55 2.05 -62.20
N SER A 33 8.09 1.48 -61.07
CA SER A 33 6.68 1.36 -60.71
C SER A 33 6.15 2.66 -60.11
N TYR A 34 4.83 2.82 -60.03
CA TYR A 34 4.17 3.97 -59.41
C TYR A 34 3.87 3.78 -57.90
N SER A 35 4.31 2.64 -57.34
CA SER A 35 4.10 2.27 -55.94
C SER A 35 5.44 2.05 -55.26
N PHE A 36 5.72 2.84 -54.22
CA PHE A 36 6.92 2.77 -53.42
C PHE A 36 6.68 1.84 -52.23
N PRO A 37 7.50 0.80 -51.99
CA PRO A 37 7.41 0.06 -50.74
C PRO A 37 7.59 1.00 -49.52
N SER A 38 6.69 0.92 -48.54
CA SER A 38 6.78 1.66 -47.27
C SER A 38 7.77 0.97 -46.32
N SER A 39 9.03 0.92 -46.74
CA SER A 39 10.08 0.09 -46.14
C SER A 39 11.38 0.89 -46.00
N ILE A 40 12.08 0.64 -44.89
CA ILE A 40 13.32 1.31 -44.50
C ILE A 40 14.40 0.26 -44.23
N PHE A 41 15.62 0.54 -44.68
CA PHE A 41 16.83 -0.16 -44.29
C PHE A 41 17.89 0.85 -43.84
N VAL A 42 18.57 0.59 -42.73
CA VAL A 42 19.61 1.48 -42.20
C VAL A 42 20.98 0.83 -42.40
N GLU A 43 21.88 1.50 -43.12
CA GLU A 43 23.25 1.04 -43.29
C GLU A 43 24.08 1.26 -42.01
N LYS A 44 25.22 0.58 -41.87
CA LYS A 44 26.05 0.63 -40.64
C LYS A 44 26.44 2.05 -40.24
N GLN A 45 26.69 2.92 -41.21
CA GLN A 45 27.06 4.32 -41.04
C GLN A 45 25.86 5.23 -40.70
N GLY A 46 24.64 4.69 -40.62
CA GLY A 46 23.41 5.42 -40.30
C GLY A 46 22.64 5.97 -41.51
N GLU A 47 23.09 5.69 -42.74
CA GLU A 47 22.38 6.09 -43.95
C GLU A 47 21.06 5.32 -44.12
N ILE A 48 19.98 6.02 -44.46
CA ILE A 48 18.65 5.45 -44.59
C ILE A 48 18.32 5.18 -46.07
N LEU A 49 18.18 3.91 -46.42
CA LEU A 49 17.61 3.45 -47.68
C LEU A 49 16.10 3.31 -47.54
N VAL A 50 15.37 3.70 -48.59
CA VAL A 50 13.90 3.74 -48.61
C VAL A 50 13.38 2.99 -49.84
N GLY A 51 12.28 2.28 -49.71
CA GLY A 51 11.57 1.66 -50.84
C GLY A 51 12.24 0.40 -51.35
N GLN A 52 12.32 0.24 -52.67
CA GLN A 52 12.84 -1.00 -53.26
C GLN A 52 14.32 -1.25 -52.94
N ALA A 53 15.10 -0.18 -52.73
CA ALA A 53 16.48 -0.28 -52.26
C ALA A 53 16.56 -0.96 -50.87
N ALA A 54 15.63 -0.63 -49.96
CA ALA A 54 15.53 -1.26 -48.65
C ALA A 54 15.10 -2.73 -48.76
N GLU A 55 14.10 -3.04 -49.60
CA GLU A 55 13.64 -4.42 -49.84
C GLU A 55 14.74 -5.34 -50.37
N ARG A 56 15.61 -4.83 -51.26
CA ARG A 56 16.74 -5.61 -51.80
C ARG A 56 17.78 -5.98 -50.74
N LYS A 57 18.01 -5.10 -49.75
CA LYS A 57 18.99 -5.29 -48.67
C LYS A 57 18.44 -6.13 -47.50
N ARG A 58 17.12 -6.29 -47.41
CA ARG A 58 16.45 -7.07 -46.36
C ARG A 58 16.96 -8.50 -46.24
N ASN A 59 17.28 -9.15 -47.36
CA ASN A 59 17.70 -10.55 -47.37
C ASN A 59 19.16 -10.75 -46.89
N SER A 60 19.98 -9.69 -46.85
CA SER A 60 21.36 -9.75 -46.34
C SER A 60 21.48 -9.37 -44.87
N GLU A 61 20.72 -8.39 -44.39
CA GLU A 61 20.76 -7.85 -43.02
C GLU A 61 19.33 -7.54 -42.52
N PRO A 62 18.49 -8.57 -42.25
CA PRO A 62 17.09 -8.38 -41.85
C PRO A 62 16.92 -7.60 -40.52
N GLU A 63 17.94 -7.59 -39.67
CA GLU A 63 18.00 -6.82 -38.42
C GLU A 63 18.08 -5.29 -38.61
N CYS A 64 18.49 -4.83 -39.79
CA CYS A 64 18.59 -3.42 -40.17
C CYS A 64 17.37 -2.92 -40.95
N TYR A 65 16.37 -3.77 -41.17
CA TYR A 65 15.21 -3.51 -42.01
C TYR A 65 13.91 -3.40 -41.22
N LYS A 66 13.03 -2.48 -41.63
CA LYS A 66 11.68 -2.34 -41.08
C LYS A 66 10.67 -1.94 -42.15
N SER A 67 9.50 -2.55 -42.09
CA SER A 67 8.29 -2.15 -42.85
C SER A 67 7.07 -2.13 -41.92
N LYS A 68 5.90 -1.74 -42.45
CA LYS A 68 4.61 -1.78 -41.74
C LYS A 68 4.53 -0.89 -40.50
N PHE A 69 5.39 0.12 -40.40
CA PHE A 69 5.47 1.04 -39.25
C PHE A 69 4.39 2.14 -39.25
N LYS A 70 3.49 2.22 -40.26
CA LYS A 70 2.32 3.13 -40.26
C LYS A 70 1.41 2.89 -39.05
N ARG A 71 1.27 1.64 -38.60
CA ARG A 71 0.40 1.27 -37.46
C ARG A 71 0.89 1.84 -36.12
N ASP A 72 2.21 1.97 -35.98
CA ASP A 72 2.88 2.38 -34.74
C ASP A 72 3.08 3.90 -34.67
N LEU A 73 2.58 4.65 -35.65
CA LEU A 73 2.64 6.11 -35.68
C LEU A 73 2.00 6.73 -34.42
N GLY A 74 2.80 7.50 -33.68
CA GLY A 74 2.43 8.11 -32.39
C GLY A 74 2.77 7.25 -31.17
N SER A 75 3.42 6.10 -31.36
CA SER A 75 3.99 5.30 -30.27
C SER A 75 5.31 5.91 -29.78
N ASN A 76 5.48 5.98 -28.46
CA ASN A 76 6.76 6.38 -27.85
C ASN A 76 7.81 5.24 -27.80
N CYS A 77 7.48 4.07 -28.36
CA CYS A 77 8.39 2.93 -28.41
C CYS A 77 9.30 3.02 -29.65
N PRO A 78 10.62 3.21 -29.49
CA PRO A 78 11.53 3.31 -30.62
C PRO A 78 11.80 1.94 -31.27
N TYR A 79 12.06 1.95 -32.57
CA TYR A 79 12.67 0.82 -33.29
C TYR A 79 14.19 0.90 -33.22
N PHE A 80 14.81 -0.27 -33.06
CA PHE A 80 16.25 -0.44 -33.19
C PHE A 80 16.54 -1.16 -34.51
N LEU A 81 17.16 -0.45 -35.45
CA LEU A 81 17.57 -0.98 -36.76
C LEU A 81 19.09 -1.04 -36.79
N GLY A 82 19.63 -2.25 -36.63
CA GLY A 82 21.03 -2.42 -36.26
C GLY A 82 21.33 -1.73 -34.93
N ASN A 83 22.31 -0.82 -34.91
CA ASN A 83 22.69 -0.04 -33.71
C ASN A 83 22.02 1.34 -33.63
N HIS A 84 21.08 1.65 -34.53
CA HIS A 84 20.46 2.97 -34.63
C HIS A 84 19.04 2.96 -34.08
N ARG A 85 18.68 4.01 -33.35
CA ARG A 85 17.38 4.19 -32.71
C ARG A 85 16.54 5.17 -33.53
N PHE A 86 15.33 4.75 -33.91
CA PHE A 86 14.37 5.60 -34.62
C PHE A 86 12.97 5.50 -34.01
N LEU A 87 12.28 6.62 -33.86
CA LEU A 87 10.85 6.66 -33.61
C LEU A 87 10.07 6.39 -34.90
N PRO A 88 8.83 5.87 -34.82
CA PRO A 88 8.01 5.59 -36.00
C PRO A 88 7.87 6.77 -36.96
N GLU A 89 7.64 7.98 -36.44
CA GLU A 89 7.52 9.22 -37.22
C GLU A 89 8.79 9.58 -37.99
N GLU A 90 9.98 9.23 -37.50
CA GLU A 90 11.24 9.46 -38.20
C GLU A 90 11.34 8.56 -39.45
N LEU A 91 10.86 7.31 -39.34
CA LEU A 91 10.78 6.38 -40.47
C LEU A 91 9.74 6.84 -41.50
N VAL A 92 8.57 7.31 -41.06
CA VAL A 92 7.57 7.88 -41.98
C VAL A 92 8.12 9.12 -42.69
N THR A 93 8.82 9.99 -41.96
CA THR A 93 9.46 11.18 -42.52
C THR A 93 10.45 10.81 -43.64
N ALA A 94 11.24 9.76 -43.46
CA ALA A 94 12.18 9.29 -44.47
C ALA A 94 11.46 8.84 -45.77
N VAL A 95 10.32 8.14 -45.66
CA VAL A 95 9.51 7.73 -46.82
C VAL A 95 8.98 8.94 -47.58
N ILE A 96 8.36 9.89 -46.88
CA ILE A 96 7.78 11.09 -47.50
C ILE A 96 8.88 11.95 -48.14
N ARG A 97 10.03 12.09 -47.49
CA ARG A 97 11.19 12.81 -48.02
C ARG A 97 11.71 12.18 -49.31
N LYS A 98 11.71 10.85 -49.40
CA LYS A 98 12.10 10.14 -50.63
C LYS A 98 11.12 10.40 -51.77
N LEU A 99 9.81 10.32 -51.53
CA LEU A 99 8.79 10.64 -52.52
C LEU A 99 8.93 12.08 -53.03
N LYS A 100 9.14 13.04 -52.12
CA LYS A 100 9.42 14.43 -52.46
C LYS A 100 10.66 14.57 -53.35
N SER A 101 11.76 13.93 -52.98
CA SER A 101 13.02 14.02 -53.74
C SER A 101 12.88 13.49 -55.16
N GLU A 102 12.17 12.38 -55.36
CA GLU A 102 11.95 11.84 -56.71
C GLU A 102 10.96 12.67 -57.52
N ALA A 103 9.95 13.25 -56.87
CA ALA A 103 9.06 14.22 -57.50
C ALA A 103 9.82 15.49 -57.94
N ASP A 104 10.68 16.03 -57.07
CA ASP A 104 11.52 17.20 -57.37
C ASP A 104 12.42 16.95 -58.60
N LYS A 105 13.07 15.78 -58.68
CA LYS A 105 13.88 15.38 -59.86
C LYS A 105 13.05 15.28 -61.14
N MET A 106 11.84 14.71 -61.05
CA MET A 106 10.92 14.61 -62.19
C MET A 106 10.53 16.00 -62.74
N MET A 107 10.44 17.00 -61.87
CA MET A 107 10.09 18.38 -62.23
C MET A 107 11.30 19.21 -62.69
N GLU A 108 12.48 18.98 -62.10
CA GLU A 108 13.75 19.62 -62.53
C GLU A 108 14.07 19.27 -63.99
N GLY A 109 13.86 18.01 -64.40
CA GLY A 109 13.98 17.59 -65.81
C GLY A 109 12.98 18.27 -66.76
N GLN A 110 11.97 18.98 -66.24
CA GLN A 110 10.99 19.77 -66.98
C GLN A 110 11.18 21.29 -66.79
N GLY A 111 12.27 21.72 -66.15
CA GLY A 111 12.59 23.14 -65.92
C GLY A 111 11.69 23.85 -64.89
N LYS A 112 11.00 23.11 -64.00
CA LYS A 112 10.12 23.67 -62.96
C LYS A 112 10.79 23.66 -61.57
N SER A 113 10.33 24.53 -60.68
CA SER A 113 10.84 24.64 -59.30
C SER A 113 10.44 23.47 -58.40
N ARG A 114 11.19 23.27 -57.30
CA ARG A 114 10.93 22.23 -56.29
C ARG A 114 9.57 22.41 -55.60
N PHE A 115 8.97 21.31 -55.17
CA PHE A 115 7.73 21.32 -54.39
C PHE A 115 7.95 21.91 -53.00
N THR A 116 7.14 22.91 -52.66
CA THR A 116 7.13 23.54 -51.32
C THR A 116 5.95 23.10 -50.48
N ASP A 117 4.87 22.60 -51.08
CA ASP A 117 3.63 22.25 -50.41
C ASP A 117 3.17 20.82 -50.75
N ALA A 118 2.48 20.15 -49.83
CA ALA A 118 1.95 18.81 -50.03
C ALA A 118 0.50 18.64 -49.53
N ILE A 119 -0.26 17.81 -50.22
CA ILE A 119 -1.49 17.19 -49.73
C ILE A 119 -1.14 15.77 -49.31
N ILE A 120 -1.21 15.44 -48.03
CA ILE A 120 -0.91 14.09 -47.52
C ILE A 120 -2.21 13.43 -47.10
N THR A 121 -2.51 12.25 -47.64
CA THR A 121 -3.73 11.53 -47.28
C THR A 121 -3.58 10.80 -45.95
N VAL A 122 -4.68 10.72 -45.20
CA VAL A 122 -4.74 10.02 -43.91
C VAL A 122 -6.04 9.21 -43.79
N PRO A 123 -6.06 8.11 -43.04
CA PRO A 123 -7.29 7.37 -42.79
C PRO A 123 -8.34 8.28 -42.14
N ALA A 124 -9.61 8.17 -42.56
CA ALA A 124 -10.68 9.02 -42.02
C ALA A 124 -10.89 8.80 -40.51
N THR A 125 -10.50 7.61 -40.01
CA THR A 125 -10.52 7.21 -38.60
C THR A 125 -9.40 7.85 -37.76
N TYR A 126 -8.41 8.52 -38.37
CA TYR A 126 -7.35 9.19 -37.62
C TYR A 126 -7.91 10.33 -36.76
N LYS A 127 -7.69 10.21 -35.46
CA LYS A 127 -7.94 11.26 -34.46
C LYS A 127 -6.95 12.42 -34.61
N SER A 128 -7.24 13.53 -33.94
CA SER A 128 -6.48 14.79 -34.02
C SER A 128 -4.97 14.61 -33.77
N ASN A 129 -4.56 13.77 -32.82
CA ASN A 129 -3.15 13.53 -32.50
C ASN A 129 -2.35 12.93 -33.66
N LYS A 130 -2.86 11.87 -34.32
CA LYS A 130 -2.20 11.23 -35.46
C LYS A 130 -2.18 12.14 -36.68
N ARG A 131 -3.22 12.97 -36.85
CA ARG A 131 -3.29 14.01 -37.89
C ARG A 131 -2.18 15.06 -37.68
N GLN A 132 -2.09 15.65 -36.48
CA GLN A 132 -1.02 16.61 -36.15
C GLN A 132 0.39 16.01 -36.37
N LEU A 133 0.59 14.75 -35.99
CA LEU A 133 1.86 14.07 -36.22
C LEU A 133 2.18 13.90 -37.70
N MET A 134 1.19 13.56 -38.55
CA MET A 134 1.39 13.49 -40.00
C MET A 134 1.71 14.86 -40.63
N GLU A 135 1.11 15.95 -40.14
CA GLU A 135 1.47 17.30 -40.57
C GLU A 135 2.92 17.63 -40.20
N GLN A 136 3.34 17.27 -38.98
CA GLN A 136 4.74 17.43 -38.53
C GLN A 136 5.69 16.60 -39.38
N VAL A 137 5.38 15.34 -39.66
CA VAL A 137 6.15 14.45 -40.54
C VAL A 137 6.32 15.08 -41.92
N GLY A 138 5.26 15.63 -42.51
CA GLY A 138 5.36 16.32 -43.80
C GLY A 138 6.27 17.57 -43.74
N LYS A 139 6.21 18.35 -42.66
CA LYS A 139 7.14 19.48 -42.43
C LYS A 139 8.58 19.00 -42.31
N LEU A 140 8.84 17.96 -41.52
CA LEU A 140 10.16 17.36 -41.36
C LEU A 140 10.69 16.74 -42.66
N ALA A 141 9.79 16.32 -43.56
CA ALA A 141 10.15 15.83 -44.89
C ALA A 141 10.57 16.96 -45.87
N GLY A 142 10.43 18.22 -45.46
CA GLY A 142 10.88 19.40 -46.21
C GLY A 142 9.79 20.18 -46.94
N PHE A 143 8.52 20.00 -46.56
CA PHE A 143 7.41 20.84 -47.04
C PHE A 143 7.17 22.02 -46.09
N ASN A 144 6.90 23.19 -46.65
CA ASN A 144 6.55 24.40 -45.88
C ASN A 144 5.09 24.33 -45.40
N GLN A 145 4.17 23.90 -46.28
CA GLN A 145 2.78 23.66 -45.94
C GLN A 145 2.37 22.22 -46.25
N VAL A 146 1.66 21.63 -45.29
CA VAL A 146 1.07 20.29 -45.42
C VAL A 146 -0.41 20.44 -45.13
N GLN A 147 -1.25 19.96 -46.03
CA GLN A 147 -2.68 19.80 -45.79
C GLN A 147 -3.01 18.32 -45.78
N LEU A 148 -3.82 17.90 -44.82
CA LEU A 148 -4.33 16.54 -44.77
C LEU A 148 -5.64 16.43 -45.56
N LEU A 149 -5.83 15.30 -46.21
CA LEU A 149 -7.07 14.92 -46.89
C LEU A 149 -7.46 13.51 -46.45
N GLU A 150 -8.74 13.25 -46.14
CA GLU A 150 -9.15 11.87 -45.87
C GLU A 150 -8.95 11.00 -47.11
N GLU A 151 -8.29 9.85 -46.94
CA GLU A 151 -8.13 8.80 -47.96
C GLU A 151 -9.44 8.51 -48.73
N PRO A 152 -10.60 8.27 -48.08
CA PRO A 152 -11.86 8.01 -48.80
C PRO A 152 -12.39 9.23 -49.57
N VAL A 153 -12.12 10.45 -49.11
CA VAL A 153 -12.52 11.67 -49.84
C VAL A 153 -11.62 11.86 -51.06
N ALA A 154 -10.32 11.61 -50.93
CA ALA A 154 -9.39 11.63 -52.06
C ALA A 154 -9.81 10.62 -53.13
N ALA A 155 -10.10 9.38 -52.73
CA ALA A 155 -10.58 8.34 -53.64
C ALA A 155 -11.88 8.77 -54.35
N ALA A 156 -12.84 9.37 -53.62
CA ALA A 156 -14.07 9.89 -54.20
C ALA A 156 -13.85 11.01 -55.22
N ILE A 157 -12.93 11.95 -54.94
CA ILE A 157 -12.57 13.04 -55.86
C ILE A 157 -12.05 12.48 -57.18
N HIS A 158 -11.10 11.55 -57.12
CA HIS A 158 -10.57 10.89 -58.31
C HIS A 158 -11.67 10.13 -59.08
N PHE A 159 -12.50 9.39 -58.35
CA PHE A 159 -13.61 8.63 -58.92
C PHE A 159 -14.59 9.50 -59.72
N THR A 160 -14.91 10.69 -59.20
CA THR A 160 -15.86 11.59 -59.86
C THR A 160 -15.37 12.28 -61.13
N GLN A 161 -14.08 12.13 -61.48
CA GLN A 161 -13.58 12.51 -62.80
C GLN A 161 -14.02 11.52 -63.89
N GLN A 162 -14.26 10.26 -63.51
CA GLN A 162 -14.67 9.19 -64.43
C GLN A 162 -16.18 8.94 -64.40
N TYR A 163 -16.84 9.23 -63.27
CA TYR A 163 -18.27 8.98 -63.08
C TYR A 163 -18.96 10.20 -62.47
N GLN A 164 -19.91 10.79 -63.21
CA GLN A 164 -20.64 11.97 -62.75
C GLN A 164 -21.67 11.59 -61.68
N LEU A 165 -21.52 12.16 -60.48
CA LEU A 165 -22.48 12.01 -59.37
C LEU A 165 -23.40 13.22 -59.31
N GLN A 166 -24.69 12.99 -59.03
CA GLN A 166 -25.65 14.08 -58.81
C GLN A 166 -25.57 14.60 -57.37
N GLU A 167 -25.91 15.87 -57.16
CA GLU A 167 -25.99 16.43 -55.82
C GLU A 167 -27.03 15.67 -54.99
N GLY A 168 -26.67 15.31 -53.76
CA GLY A 168 -27.49 14.51 -52.86
C GLY A 168 -27.28 13.00 -52.94
N GLU A 169 -26.64 12.46 -53.98
CA GLU A 169 -26.32 11.03 -54.05
C GLU A 169 -25.41 10.58 -52.90
N ILE A 170 -25.70 9.40 -52.34
CA ILE A 170 -24.99 8.80 -51.21
C ILE A 170 -24.23 7.58 -51.70
N PHE A 171 -22.95 7.49 -51.37
CA PHE A 171 -22.12 6.34 -51.71
C PHE A 171 -21.26 5.90 -50.53
N LEU A 172 -20.99 4.61 -50.47
CA LEU A 172 -20.12 4.00 -49.48
C LEU A 172 -18.74 3.80 -50.09
N VAL A 173 -17.71 4.42 -49.52
CA VAL A 173 -16.32 4.07 -49.81
C VAL A 173 -15.94 2.90 -48.93
N TYR A 174 -15.62 1.77 -49.55
CA TYR A 174 -15.16 0.54 -48.91
C TYR A 174 -13.68 0.38 -49.24
N ASP A 175 -12.81 0.75 -48.31
CA ASP A 175 -11.36 0.70 -48.47
C ASP A 175 -10.79 -0.52 -47.75
N LEU A 176 -10.37 -1.53 -48.52
CA LEU A 176 -9.71 -2.72 -47.99
C LEU A 176 -8.26 -2.76 -48.47
N GLY A 177 -7.41 -2.14 -47.67
CA GLY A 177 -5.98 -2.03 -47.93
C GLY A 177 -5.20 -3.28 -47.53
N ALA A 178 -3.88 -3.12 -47.49
CA ALA A 178 -2.98 -4.20 -47.07
C ALA A 178 -3.00 -4.44 -45.56
N GLY A 179 -3.41 -3.47 -44.74
CA GLY A 179 -3.33 -3.60 -43.29
C GLY A 179 -4.50 -3.02 -42.51
N THR A 180 -5.44 -2.34 -43.13
CA THR A 180 -6.65 -1.85 -42.45
C THR A 180 -7.82 -1.95 -43.41
N PHE A 181 -9.00 -2.01 -42.82
CA PHE A 181 -10.27 -1.80 -43.50
C PHE A 181 -10.86 -0.51 -42.98
N ASP A 182 -11.31 0.37 -43.87
CA ASP A 182 -11.99 1.61 -43.51
C ASP A 182 -13.23 1.77 -44.41
N ALA A 183 -14.36 2.11 -43.80
CA ALA A 183 -15.61 2.40 -44.49
C ALA A 183 -16.12 3.78 -44.13
N THR A 184 -16.45 4.56 -45.16
CA THR A 184 -16.95 5.93 -45.03
C THR A 184 -18.16 6.14 -45.92
N LEU A 185 -19.22 6.68 -45.34
CA LEU A 185 -20.45 7.01 -46.04
C LEU A 185 -20.42 8.49 -46.42
N LEU A 186 -20.41 8.77 -47.73
CA LEU A 186 -20.27 10.11 -48.29
C LEU A 186 -21.54 10.53 -49.02
N GLN A 187 -21.95 11.79 -48.85
CA GLN A 187 -22.96 12.43 -49.67
C GLN A 187 -22.33 13.51 -50.55
N LYS A 188 -22.70 13.54 -51.83
CA LYS A 188 -22.31 14.61 -52.74
C LYS A 188 -22.99 15.93 -52.37
N LYS A 189 -22.22 16.98 -52.13
CA LYS A 189 -22.68 18.38 -51.93
C LYS A 189 -22.08 19.30 -52.98
N ALA A 190 -22.64 20.49 -53.17
CA ALA A 190 -22.08 21.53 -54.04
C ALA A 190 -20.57 21.74 -53.80
N GLY A 191 -19.75 21.24 -54.73
CA GLY A 191 -18.29 21.37 -54.70
C GLY A 191 -17.54 20.61 -53.58
N THR A 192 -18.17 19.69 -52.84
CA THR A 192 -17.48 18.89 -51.80
C THR A 192 -18.20 17.56 -51.51
N TYR A 193 -17.69 16.80 -50.55
CA TYR A 193 -18.30 15.58 -49.99
C TYR A 193 -18.51 15.74 -48.49
N GLN A 194 -19.69 15.34 -48.01
CA GLN A 194 -20.01 15.32 -46.58
C GLN A 194 -19.97 13.89 -46.06
N VAL A 195 -19.23 13.67 -44.98
CA VAL A 195 -19.27 12.41 -44.23
C VAL A 195 -20.57 12.37 -43.42
N LEU A 196 -21.41 11.34 -43.64
CA LEU A 196 -22.75 11.26 -43.03
C LEU A 196 -22.76 10.65 -41.62
N ALA A 197 -21.75 9.86 -41.27
CA ALA A 197 -21.58 9.26 -39.96
C ALA A 197 -20.10 9.06 -39.67
N ALA A 198 -19.75 8.95 -38.39
CA ALA A 198 -18.39 8.66 -37.97
C ALA A 198 -17.86 7.41 -38.71
N PRO A 199 -16.76 7.52 -39.47
CA PRO A 199 -16.19 6.39 -40.22
C PRO A 199 -15.92 5.20 -39.30
N VAL A 200 -16.12 4.00 -39.85
CA VAL A 200 -15.78 2.75 -39.15
C VAL A 200 -14.56 2.15 -39.80
N GLY A 201 -13.75 1.47 -39.02
CA GLY A 201 -12.59 0.77 -39.55
C GLY A 201 -12.12 -0.33 -38.61
N LEU A 202 -11.43 -1.30 -39.18
CA LEU A 202 -10.81 -2.42 -38.50
C LEU A 202 -9.30 -2.32 -38.69
N SER A 203 -8.58 -2.10 -37.58
CA SER A 203 -7.11 -1.92 -37.57
C SER A 203 -6.33 -3.19 -37.93
N ASP A 204 -6.97 -4.35 -37.81
CA ASP A 204 -6.39 -5.68 -37.99
C ASP A 204 -7.17 -6.54 -39.00
N CYS A 205 -7.76 -5.89 -40.00
CA CYS A 205 -8.39 -6.56 -41.13
C CYS A 205 -7.86 -5.98 -42.45
N GLY A 206 -7.09 -6.77 -43.20
CA GLY A 206 -6.55 -6.39 -44.50
C GLY A 206 -5.70 -7.49 -45.12
N GLY A 207 -5.02 -7.17 -46.21
CA GLY A 207 -4.23 -8.13 -46.98
C GLY A 207 -3.16 -8.90 -46.19
N ILE A 208 -2.54 -8.28 -45.18
CA ILE A 208 -1.55 -8.91 -44.28
C ILE A 208 -2.23 -9.95 -43.38
N ASP A 209 -3.44 -9.68 -42.93
CA ASP A 209 -4.20 -10.58 -42.06
C ASP A 209 -4.65 -11.82 -42.86
N PHE A 210 -4.93 -11.66 -44.16
CA PHE A 210 -5.11 -12.77 -45.10
C PHE A 210 -3.82 -13.56 -45.30
N ASP A 211 -2.67 -12.88 -45.47
CA ASP A 211 -1.37 -13.55 -45.54
C ASP A 211 -1.09 -14.37 -44.28
N ARG A 212 -1.47 -13.86 -43.09
CA ARG A 212 -1.34 -14.59 -41.82
C ARG A 212 -2.21 -15.84 -41.75
N LYS A 213 -3.39 -15.87 -42.41
CA LYS A 213 -4.21 -17.09 -42.48
C LYS A 213 -3.50 -18.18 -43.28
N ILE A 214 -2.90 -17.81 -44.42
CA ILE A 214 -2.06 -18.70 -45.23
C ILE A 214 -0.83 -19.15 -44.40
N TYR A 215 -0.16 -18.22 -43.73
CA TYR A 215 1.01 -18.51 -42.90
C TYR A 215 0.69 -19.50 -41.76
N LYS A 216 -0.46 -19.35 -41.10
CA LYS A 216 -0.92 -20.29 -40.06
C LYS A 216 -1.24 -21.67 -40.63
N ASP A 217 -1.83 -21.75 -41.81
CA ASP A 217 -2.10 -23.03 -42.48
C ASP A 217 -0.79 -23.72 -42.90
N ILE A 218 0.20 -22.96 -43.38
CA ILE A 218 1.56 -23.47 -43.62
C ILE A 218 2.17 -24.00 -42.33
N LEU A 219 2.13 -23.25 -41.22
CA LEU A 219 2.63 -23.71 -39.92
C LEU A 219 1.95 -24.99 -39.42
N ALA A 220 0.66 -25.16 -39.70
CA ALA A 220 -0.07 -26.35 -39.31
C ALA A 220 0.31 -27.60 -40.13
N LYS A 221 0.74 -27.40 -41.38
CA LYS A 221 1.00 -28.47 -42.36
C LYS A 221 2.48 -28.76 -42.59
N CYS A 222 3.38 -27.87 -42.20
CA CYS A 222 4.82 -28.03 -42.44
C CYS A 222 5.51 -28.97 -41.44
N SER A 223 6.73 -29.39 -41.79
CA SER A 223 7.59 -30.18 -40.91
C SER A 223 7.97 -29.42 -39.63
N ASP A 224 8.32 -30.15 -38.58
CA ASP A 224 8.75 -29.56 -37.30
C ASP A 224 10.05 -28.74 -37.46
N GLN A 225 10.90 -29.09 -38.42
CA GLN A 225 12.10 -28.32 -38.77
C GLN A 225 11.77 -26.92 -39.31
N LEU A 226 10.72 -26.81 -40.14
CA LEU A 226 10.26 -25.50 -40.63
C LEU A 226 9.52 -24.73 -39.51
N LYS A 227 8.74 -25.41 -38.67
CA LYS A 227 8.07 -24.77 -37.51
C LYS A 227 9.07 -24.13 -36.56
N GLU A 228 10.14 -24.82 -36.21
CA GLU A 228 11.18 -24.31 -35.30
C GLU A 228 11.86 -23.05 -35.84
N ARG A 229 12.11 -23.00 -37.15
CA ARG A 229 12.69 -21.82 -37.82
C ARG A 229 11.72 -20.64 -37.93
N LEU A 230 10.43 -20.93 -38.03
CA LEU A 230 9.37 -19.93 -38.14
C LEU A 230 8.83 -19.46 -36.78
N ASP A 231 9.29 -20.02 -35.66
CA ASP A 231 8.95 -19.58 -34.31
C ASP A 231 9.31 -18.10 -34.10
N SER A 232 8.33 -17.31 -33.65
CA SER A 232 8.48 -15.89 -33.32
C SER A 232 9.52 -15.58 -32.24
N HIS A 233 9.85 -16.54 -31.35
CA HIS A 233 10.86 -16.36 -30.30
C HIS A 233 12.29 -16.56 -30.80
N ASN A 234 12.45 -17.22 -31.95
CA ASN A 234 13.76 -17.45 -32.54
C ASN A 234 14.27 -16.18 -33.24
N ARG A 235 15.19 -15.46 -32.58
CA ARG A 235 15.75 -14.19 -33.05
C ARG A 235 17.04 -14.35 -33.85
N THR A 236 17.44 -15.56 -34.21
CA THR A 236 18.58 -15.79 -35.10
C THR A 236 18.36 -15.14 -36.47
N LYS A 237 19.45 -14.77 -37.13
CA LYS A 237 19.41 -14.17 -38.46
C LYS A 237 18.72 -15.09 -39.47
N GLU A 238 18.97 -16.38 -39.35
CA GLU A 238 18.38 -17.45 -40.15
C GLU A 238 16.87 -17.53 -39.96
N ALA A 239 16.38 -17.45 -38.72
CA ALA A 239 14.95 -17.46 -38.42
C ALA A 239 14.25 -16.16 -38.87
N LEU A 240 14.91 -15.00 -38.73
CA LEU A 240 14.40 -13.73 -39.27
C LEU A 240 14.26 -13.77 -40.79
N LEU A 241 15.27 -14.32 -41.48
CA LEU A 241 15.26 -14.51 -42.93
C LEU A 241 14.17 -15.50 -43.35
N ALA A 242 14.01 -16.61 -42.62
CA ALA A 242 12.98 -17.61 -42.89
C ALA A 242 11.57 -17.04 -42.83
N ARG A 243 11.27 -16.27 -41.79
CA ARG A 243 9.96 -15.60 -41.65
C ARG A 243 9.71 -14.57 -42.75
N ALA A 244 10.74 -13.83 -43.16
CA ALA A 244 10.64 -12.87 -44.25
C ALA A 244 10.33 -13.57 -45.59
N ILE A 245 11.04 -14.65 -45.91
CA ILE A 245 10.85 -15.44 -47.13
C ILE A 245 9.46 -16.07 -47.17
N VAL A 246 9.05 -16.77 -46.11
CA VAL A 246 7.72 -17.41 -46.06
C VAL A 246 6.60 -16.37 -46.08
N GLY A 247 6.80 -15.20 -45.46
CA GLY A 247 5.87 -14.09 -45.53
C GLY A 247 5.65 -13.57 -46.96
N ASP A 248 6.72 -13.44 -47.75
CA ASP A 248 6.61 -13.05 -49.17
C ASP A 248 5.83 -14.10 -49.97
N TYR A 249 6.12 -15.38 -49.76
CA TYR A 249 5.39 -16.45 -50.44
C TYR A 249 3.91 -16.49 -50.13
N CYS A 250 3.52 -16.23 -48.87
CA CYS A 250 2.11 -16.11 -48.51
C CYS A 250 1.41 -15.01 -49.33
N ARG A 251 2.07 -13.86 -49.48
CA ARG A 251 1.56 -12.74 -50.26
C ARG A 251 1.49 -13.08 -51.75
N ASP A 252 2.52 -13.69 -52.30
CA ASP A 252 2.59 -14.05 -53.72
C ASP A 252 1.52 -15.10 -54.07
N LEU A 253 1.30 -16.08 -53.20
CA LEU A 253 0.24 -17.07 -53.36
C LEU A 253 -1.16 -16.45 -53.26
N LYS A 254 -1.39 -15.51 -52.33
CA LYS A 254 -2.64 -14.74 -52.27
C LYS A 254 -2.89 -13.99 -53.59
N HIS A 255 -1.88 -13.34 -54.15
CA HIS A 255 -2.00 -12.63 -55.42
C HIS A 255 -2.29 -13.61 -56.57
N LEU A 256 -1.54 -14.72 -56.65
CA LEU A 256 -1.76 -15.77 -57.64
C LEU A 256 -3.18 -16.35 -57.57
N LEU A 257 -3.72 -16.58 -56.38
CA LEU A 257 -5.08 -17.09 -56.16
C LEU A 257 -6.18 -16.08 -56.53
N SER A 258 -5.84 -14.80 -56.69
CA SER A 258 -6.76 -13.79 -57.21
C SER A 258 -6.98 -13.97 -58.72
N GLU A 259 -6.03 -14.59 -59.43
CA GLU A 259 -6.09 -14.84 -60.88
C GLU A 259 -6.39 -16.31 -61.21
N THR A 260 -5.84 -17.24 -60.44
CA THR A 260 -5.90 -18.70 -60.68
C THR A 260 -6.74 -19.43 -59.62
N LYS A 261 -7.20 -20.65 -59.93
CA LYS A 261 -8.04 -21.46 -59.02
C LYS A 261 -7.24 -22.21 -57.95
N GLU A 262 -5.95 -22.42 -58.18
CA GLU A 262 -5.03 -23.13 -57.31
C GLU A 262 -3.63 -22.53 -57.47
N GLY A 263 -2.84 -22.58 -56.42
CA GLY A 263 -1.45 -22.17 -56.44
C GLY A 263 -0.59 -23.08 -55.57
N GLU A 264 0.63 -23.30 -56.01
CA GLU A 264 1.63 -24.12 -55.31
C GLU A 264 2.91 -23.31 -55.11
N ILE A 265 3.53 -23.49 -53.95
CA ILE A 265 4.81 -22.88 -53.62
C ILE A 265 5.77 -23.96 -53.11
N ILE A 266 7.01 -23.92 -53.58
CA ILE A 266 8.11 -24.71 -53.01
C ILE A 266 8.84 -23.85 -51.99
N MET A 267 8.89 -24.28 -50.73
CA MET A 267 9.54 -23.57 -49.63
C MET A 267 11.07 -23.63 -49.79
N PRO A 268 11.79 -22.50 -49.94
CA PRO A 268 13.23 -22.54 -50.27
C PRO A 268 14.13 -23.13 -49.18
N LEU A 269 13.65 -23.15 -47.94
CA LEU A 269 14.45 -23.55 -46.78
C LEU A 269 14.39 -25.04 -46.46
N THR A 270 13.37 -25.74 -46.98
CA THR A 270 13.12 -27.17 -46.72
C THR A 270 12.78 -27.97 -47.98
N LEU A 271 12.56 -27.28 -49.12
CA LEU A 271 12.08 -27.85 -50.39
C LEU A 271 10.71 -28.53 -50.29
N GLU A 272 9.94 -28.25 -49.22
CA GLU A 272 8.56 -28.73 -49.05
C GLU A 272 7.60 -27.98 -50.01
N SER A 273 6.70 -28.70 -50.65
CA SER A 273 5.62 -28.14 -51.47
C SER A 273 4.40 -27.80 -50.61
N TYR A 274 3.85 -26.61 -50.77
CA TYR A 274 2.58 -26.21 -50.18
C TYR A 274 1.60 -25.76 -51.27
N SER A 275 0.45 -26.42 -51.35
CA SER A 275 -0.63 -26.12 -52.29
C SER A 275 -1.86 -25.55 -51.58
N LEU A 276 -2.50 -24.55 -52.18
CA LEU A 276 -3.75 -23.97 -51.68
C LEU A 276 -4.71 -23.70 -52.84
N THR A 277 -6.00 -24.03 -52.66
CA THR A 277 -7.04 -23.68 -53.63
C THR A 277 -7.67 -22.33 -53.31
N ARG A 278 -8.23 -21.64 -54.32
CA ARG A 278 -8.98 -20.38 -54.12
C ARG A 278 -10.17 -20.61 -53.19
N SER A 279 -10.85 -21.75 -53.28
CA SER A 279 -11.99 -22.08 -52.42
C SER A 279 -11.58 -22.19 -50.95
N ASP A 280 -10.45 -22.85 -50.67
CA ASP A 280 -9.91 -22.94 -49.31
C ASP A 280 -9.46 -21.58 -48.79
N PHE A 281 -8.77 -20.80 -49.62
CA PHE A 281 -8.37 -19.43 -49.27
C PHE A 281 -9.59 -18.55 -48.94
N ASN A 282 -10.64 -18.59 -49.78
CA ASN A 282 -11.88 -17.85 -49.54
C ASN A 282 -12.49 -18.22 -48.19
N ARG A 283 -12.53 -19.53 -47.85
CA ARG A 283 -13.01 -20.02 -46.56
C ARG A 283 -12.15 -19.54 -45.39
N MET A 284 -10.83 -19.46 -45.55
CA MET A 284 -9.92 -18.95 -44.52
C MET A 284 -10.13 -17.46 -44.21
N ILE A 285 -10.46 -16.66 -45.22
CA ILE A 285 -10.65 -15.21 -45.06
C ILE A 285 -12.12 -14.81 -44.81
N ALA A 286 -13.08 -15.71 -45.08
CA ALA A 286 -14.51 -15.42 -44.96
C ALA A 286 -14.90 -14.68 -43.67
N PRO A 287 -14.51 -15.12 -42.45
CA PRO A 287 -14.91 -14.43 -41.23
C PRO A 287 -14.46 -12.96 -41.17
N LEU A 288 -13.25 -12.66 -41.69
CA LEU A 288 -12.74 -11.29 -41.72
C LEU A 288 -13.51 -10.42 -42.73
N VAL A 289 -13.93 -11.00 -43.85
CA VAL A 289 -14.76 -10.33 -44.87
C VAL A 289 -16.20 -10.14 -44.38
N GLU A 290 -16.70 -11.00 -43.51
CA GLU A 290 -18.01 -10.81 -42.89
C GLU A 290 -18.00 -9.63 -41.91
N GLU A 291 -16.95 -9.51 -41.11
CA GLU A 291 -16.77 -8.41 -40.15
C GLU A 291 -16.69 -7.03 -40.84
N THR A 292 -16.07 -6.95 -42.02
CA THR A 292 -16.05 -5.71 -42.80
C THR A 292 -17.44 -5.33 -43.31
N ILE A 293 -18.24 -6.30 -43.74
CA ILE A 293 -19.62 -6.08 -44.21
C ILE A 293 -20.52 -5.66 -43.05
N GLU A 294 -20.42 -6.32 -41.89
CA GLU A 294 -21.15 -5.95 -40.67
C GLU A 294 -20.80 -4.53 -40.19
N SER A 295 -19.54 -4.13 -40.34
CA SER A 295 -19.09 -2.77 -40.07
C SER A 295 -19.80 -1.76 -40.98
N CYS A 296 -19.96 -2.08 -42.28
CA CYS A 296 -20.72 -1.24 -43.19
C CYS A 296 -22.21 -1.14 -42.81
N ASP A 297 -22.84 -2.25 -42.40
CA ASP A 297 -24.22 -2.26 -41.92
C ASP A 297 -24.39 -1.32 -40.71
N LEU A 298 -23.45 -1.39 -39.76
CA LEU A 298 -23.44 -0.53 -38.60
C LEU A 298 -23.28 0.94 -38.98
N LEU A 299 -22.43 1.26 -39.96
CA LEU A 299 -22.21 2.62 -40.43
C LEU A 299 -23.47 3.21 -41.07
N VAL A 300 -24.15 2.45 -41.93
CA VAL A 300 -25.42 2.85 -42.55
C VAL A 300 -26.49 3.10 -41.48
N LYS A 301 -26.58 2.21 -40.48
CA LYS A 301 -27.50 2.37 -39.35
C LYS A 301 -27.18 3.61 -38.50
N LYS A 302 -25.89 3.89 -38.22
CA LYS A 302 -25.45 5.08 -37.48
C LYS A 302 -25.75 6.39 -38.22
N ALA A 303 -25.73 6.37 -39.55
CA ALA A 303 -26.13 7.51 -40.37
C ALA A 303 -27.66 7.75 -40.38
N GLY A 304 -28.44 6.86 -39.75
CA GLY A 304 -29.90 6.99 -39.69
C GLY A 304 -30.60 6.74 -41.04
N ILE A 305 -29.93 6.09 -41.98
CA ILE A 305 -30.47 5.78 -43.31
C ILE A 305 -30.60 4.26 -43.52
N ASN A 306 -31.33 3.86 -44.56
CA ASN A 306 -31.41 2.46 -44.99
C ASN A 306 -30.45 2.18 -46.17
N TRP A 307 -30.18 0.90 -46.43
CA TRP A 307 -29.35 0.49 -47.57
C TRP A 307 -29.95 0.95 -48.91
N GLN A 308 -31.27 1.08 -49.02
CA GLN A 308 -31.96 1.54 -50.23
C GLN A 308 -31.56 2.97 -50.62
N GLN A 309 -31.16 3.80 -49.66
CA GLN A 309 -30.67 5.16 -49.88
C GLN A 309 -29.19 5.21 -50.28
N VAL A 310 -28.42 4.12 -50.11
CA VAL A 310 -27.04 4.05 -50.59
C VAL A 310 -27.05 3.71 -52.08
N ASN A 311 -26.68 4.67 -52.93
CA ASN A 311 -26.77 4.50 -54.37
C ASN A 311 -25.73 3.52 -54.91
N LYS A 312 -24.48 3.61 -54.41
CA LYS A 312 -23.30 2.93 -54.97
C LYS A 312 -22.29 2.57 -53.88
N ILE A 313 -21.53 1.50 -54.06
CA ILE A 313 -20.37 1.12 -53.23
C ILE A 313 -19.10 1.26 -54.09
N LEU A 314 -18.15 2.06 -53.62
CA LEU A 314 -16.86 2.28 -54.25
C LEU A 314 -15.80 1.41 -53.55
N LEU A 315 -15.21 0.46 -54.27
CA LEU A 315 -14.13 -0.38 -53.75
C LEU A 315 -12.77 0.30 -53.96
N VAL A 316 -12.04 0.49 -52.86
CA VAL A 316 -10.70 1.08 -52.79
C VAL A 316 -9.76 0.10 -52.09
N GLY A 317 -8.47 0.15 -52.42
CA GLY A 317 -7.45 -0.71 -51.81
C GLY A 317 -7.19 -2.03 -52.55
N GLY A 318 -5.93 -2.45 -52.55
CA GLY A 318 -5.47 -3.58 -53.38
C GLY A 318 -6.08 -4.94 -53.02
N SER A 319 -6.54 -5.14 -51.79
CA SER A 319 -7.17 -6.41 -51.39
C SER A 319 -8.56 -6.59 -51.99
N CYS A 320 -9.19 -5.52 -52.50
CA CYS A 320 -10.44 -5.59 -53.25
C CYS A 320 -10.31 -6.33 -54.59
N ARG A 321 -9.08 -6.61 -55.08
CA ARG A 321 -8.84 -7.44 -56.27
C ARG A 321 -9.18 -8.92 -56.06
N ILE A 322 -9.29 -9.38 -54.81
CA ILE A 322 -9.68 -10.75 -54.49
C ILE A 322 -11.14 -10.97 -54.93
N PRO A 323 -11.43 -11.91 -55.86
CA PRO A 323 -12.77 -12.07 -56.43
C PRO A 323 -13.88 -12.27 -55.39
N TYR A 324 -13.58 -13.02 -54.33
CA TYR A 324 -14.50 -13.31 -53.23
C TYR A 324 -15.04 -12.07 -52.51
N ILE A 325 -14.25 -10.98 -52.44
CA ILE A 325 -14.68 -9.75 -51.78
C ILE A 325 -15.88 -9.14 -52.52
N LYS A 326 -15.80 -9.07 -53.85
CA LYS A 326 -16.89 -8.55 -54.68
C LYS A 326 -18.12 -9.45 -54.61
N GLU A 327 -17.94 -10.77 -54.63
CA GLU A 327 -19.01 -11.76 -54.50
C GLU A 327 -19.74 -11.61 -53.15
N ALA A 328 -19.00 -11.57 -52.03
CA ALA A 328 -19.56 -11.45 -50.69
C ALA A 328 -20.32 -10.13 -50.47
N ILE A 329 -19.76 -9.00 -50.92
CA ILE A 329 -20.40 -7.69 -50.82
C ILE A 329 -21.68 -7.64 -51.66
N THR A 330 -21.65 -8.16 -52.90
CA THR A 330 -22.82 -8.19 -53.78
C THR A 330 -23.94 -9.03 -53.16
N GLN A 331 -23.59 -10.20 -52.62
CA GLN A 331 -24.56 -11.12 -52.02
C GLN A 331 -25.19 -10.56 -50.74
N LYS A 332 -24.41 -9.93 -49.86
CA LYS A 332 -24.91 -9.45 -48.55
C LYS A 332 -25.56 -8.06 -48.62
N LEU A 333 -25.00 -7.12 -49.39
CA LEU A 333 -25.44 -5.72 -49.37
C LEU A 333 -26.40 -5.35 -50.52
N GLY A 334 -26.36 -6.08 -51.63
CA GLY A 334 -27.29 -5.90 -52.75
C GLY A 334 -27.24 -4.53 -53.44
N ARG A 335 -26.08 -3.84 -53.38
CA ARG A 335 -25.88 -2.51 -54.01
C ARG A 335 -24.93 -2.57 -55.19
N PRO A 336 -25.08 -1.67 -56.19
CA PRO A 336 -24.13 -1.57 -57.31
C PRO A 336 -22.71 -1.28 -56.82
N ILE A 337 -21.76 -2.10 -57.28
CA ILE A 337 -20.33 -1.97 -56.95
C ILE A 337 -19.59 -1.29 -58.10
N LEU A 338 -18.75 -0.31 -57.76
CA LEU A 338 -17.85 0.39 -58.66
C LEU A 338 -16.41 0.12 -58.21
N MET A 339 -15.53 -0.19 -59.17
CA MET A 339 -14.12 -0.47 -58.94
C MET A 339 -13.31 0.37 -59.92
N ILE A 340 -12.25 0.99 -59.43
CA ILE A 340 -11.30 1.77 -60.23
C ILE A 340 -10.27 0.80 -60.84
N ASP A 341 -9.75 1.09 -62.04
CA ASP A 341 -8.77 0.23 -62.72
C ASP A 341 -7.46 0.06 -61.90
N GLU A 342 -7.00 1.16 -61.30
CA GLU A 342 -5.81 1.25 -60.43
C GLU A 342 -6.20 1.77 -59.03
N PRO A 343 -6.88 0.95 -58.21
CA PRO A 343 -7.39 1.38 -56.90
C PRO A 343 -6.28 1.79 -55.93
N GLU A 344 -5.05 1.30 -56.13
CA GLU A 344 -3.86 1.66 -55.35
C GLU A 344 -3.30 3.07 -55.62
N LEU A 345 -3.66 3.71 -56.74
CA LEU A 345 -3.22 5.08 -57.07
C LEU A 345 -4.33 6.12 -56.89
N ALA A 346 -5.58 5.68 -56.76
CA ALA A 346 -6.75 6.56 -56.69
C ALA A 346 -6.64 7.64 -55.61
N VAL A 347 -6.06 7.31 -54.46
CA VAL A 347 -5.91 8.20 -53.31
C VAL A 347 -4.91 9.32 -53.59
N SER A 348 -3.71 9.02 -54.11
CA SER A 348 -2.71 10.06 -54.41
C SER A 348 -3.09 10.92 -55.61
N LEU A 349 -3.75 10.33 -56.62
CA LEU A 349 -4.31 11.07 -57.76
C LEU A 349 -5.42 12.02 -57.31
N GLY A 350 -6.32 11.56 -56.43
CA GLY A 350 -7.35 12.38 -55.82
C GLY A 350 -6.80 13.54 -55.00
N ALA A 351 -5.73 13.30 -54.24
CA ALA A 351 -5.02 14.32 -53.49
C ALA A 351 -4.38 15.40 -54.40
N ALA A 352 -3.85 15.00 -55.56
CA ALA A 352 -3.30 15.93 -56.54
C ALA A 352 -4.38 16.81 -57.20
N ILE A 353 -5.54 16.23 -57.56
CA ILE A 353 -6.71 16.98 -58.08
C ILE A 353 -7.22 17.95 -57.02
N TYR A 354 -7.39 17.47 -55.78
CA TYR A 354 -7.82 18.31 -54.66
C TYR A 354 -6.87 19.49 -54.43
N GLY A 355 -5.55 19.28 -54.51
CA GLY A 355 -4.57 20.36 -54.38
C GLY A 355 -4.74 21.48 -55.42
N GLU A 356 -5.04 21.12 -56.68
CA GLU A 356 -5.34 22.08 -57.75
C GLU A 356 -6.65 22.85 -57.47
N GLU A 357 -7.74 22.14 -57.12
CA GLU A 357 -9.03 22.75 -56.77
C GLU A 357 -8.94 23.68 -55.55
N GLN A 358 -8.11 23.32 -54.56
CA GLN A 358 -7.86 24.14 -53.38
C GLN A 358 -7.01 25.37 -53.70
N GLN A 359 -6.05 25.30 -54.63
CA GLN A 359 -5.31 26.48 -55.06
C GLN A 359 -6.21 27.51 -55.75
N GLU A 360 -7.23 27.07 -56.49
CA GLU A 360 -8.24 27.98 -57.05
C GLU A 360 -9.14 28.59 -55.96
N ARG A 361 -9.38 27.90 -54.83
CA ARG A 361 -10.15 28.40 -53.67
C ARG A 361 -9.35 29.27 -52.68
N ARG A 362 -8.03 29.09 -52.59
CA ARG A 362 -7.10 29.72 -51.62
C ARG A 362 -6.66 31.14 -52.00
N LYS A 363 -7.58 32.03 -52.34
CA LYS A 363 -7.28 33.48 -52.23
C LYS A 363 -7.39 33.85 -50.75
N TYR A 364 -6.28 33.74 -50.00
CA TYR A 364 -6.22 34.19 -48.61
C TYR A 364 -6.35 35.71 -48.54
N PHE A 365 -7.00 36.20 -47.48
CA PHE A 365 -6.89 37.61 -47.15
C PHE A 365 -5.62 37.82 -46.36
N VAL A 366 -4.83 38.82 -46.76
CA VAL A 366 -3.62 39.25 -46.06
C VAL A 366 -3.92 40.61 -45.46
N VAL A 367 -3.64 40.73 -44.16
CA VAL A 367 -3.83 41.93 -43.37
C VAL A 367 -2.47 42.42 -42.91
N SER A 368 -2.18 43.71 -43.12
CA SER A 368 -0.91 44.33 -42.72
C SER A 368 -1.14 45.73 -42.16
N ALA A 369 -0.77 45.95 -40.90
CA ALA A 369 -0.90 47.25 -40.23
C ALA A 369 -0.01 48.35 -40.82
N GLN A 370 1.08 47.98 -41.50
CA GLN A 370 2.09 48.90 -42.05
C GLN A 370 1.77 49.36 -43.48
N GLY A 371 0.75 48.78 -44.11
CA GLY A 371 0.44 49.00 -45.53
C GLY A 371 1.44 48.33 -46.48
N GLY A 372 0.97 47.94 -47.66
CA GLY A 372 1.76 47.17 -48.64
C GLY A 372 0.90 46.57 -49.75
N TRP A 373 1.26 45.38 -50.24
CA TRP A 373 0.48 44.60 -51.21
C TRP A 373 -0.74 43.89 -50.58
N ALA A 374 -0.84 43.93 -49.24
CA ALA A 374 -1.97 43.42 -48.48
C ALA A 374 -3.25 44.21 -48.80
N LYS A 375 -4.36 43.50 -49.05
CA LYS A 375 -5.64 44.11 -49.43
C LYS A 375 -6.30 44.87 -48.27
N TYR A 376 -6.04 44.45 -47.02
CA TYR A 376 -6.70 44.99 -45.84
C TYR A 376 -5.65 45.56 -44.87
N SER A 377 -5.97 46.70 -44.26
CA SER A 377 -5.13 47.34 -43.23
C SER A 377 -5.58 47.01 -41.80
N THR A 378 -6.82 46.50 -41.63
CA THR A 378 -7.34 45.99 -40.34
C THR A 378 -7.91 44.57 -40.50
N ILE A 379 -7.94 43.82 -39.41
CA ILE A 379 -8.45 42.44 -39.38
C ILE A 379 -9.97 42.45 -39.48
N GLY A 380 -10.64 43.41 -38.85
CA GLY A 380 -12.10 43.58 -38.93
C GLY A 380 -12.60 43.74 -40.37
N GLN A 381 -11.91 44.52 -41.21
CA GLN A 381 -12.26 44.66 -42.63
C GLN A 381 -12.16 43.33 -43.39
N ALA A 382 -11.12 42.54 -43.09
CA ALA A 382 -10.96 41.22 -43.68
C ALA A 382 -12.07 40.25 -43.22
N LEU A 383 -12.50 40.32 -41.97
CA LEU A 383 -13.60 39.51 -41.42
C LEU A 383 -14.97 39.86 -42.04
N GLU A 384 -15.24 41.14 -42.29
CA GLU A 384 -16.48 41.59 -42.94
C GLU A 384 -16.63 41.00 -44.35
N GLU A 385 -15.57 41.04 -45.16
CA GLU A 385 -15.56 40.49 -46.52
C GLU A 385 -15.36 38.97 -46.56
N ALA A 386 -14.87 38.37 -45.47
CA ALA A 386 -14.58 36.95 -45.42
C ALA A 386 -15.86 36.11 -45.59
N LYS A 387 -15.73 35.03 -46.35
CA LYS A 387 -16.74 33.96 -46.44
C LYS A 387 -16.53 32.94 -45.32
N PRO A 388 -17.55 32.19 -44.89
CA PRO A 388 -17.34 31.05 -44.01
C PRO A 388 -16.28 30.08 -44.57
N GLY A 389 -15.37 29.62 -43.73
CA GLY A 389 -14.20 28.80 -44.06
C GLY A 389 -12.97 29.58 -44.54
N GLN A 390 -13.05 30.91 -44.66
CA GLN A 390 -11.95 31.73 -45.16
C GLN A 390 -10.81 31.83 -44.13
N ARG A 391 -9.56 31.72 -44.63
CA ARG A 391 -8.36 31.96 -43.83
C ARG A 391 -7.82 33.38 -44.06
N ILE A 392 -7.50 34.06 -42.96
CA ILE A 392 -6.95 35.42 -42.90
C ILE A 392 -5.56 35.34 -42.30
N LYS A 393 -4.56 35.80 -43.06
CA LYS A 393 -3.16 35.90 -42.63
C LYS A 393 -2.90 37.30 -42.10
N ILE A 394 -2.28 37.37 -40.93
CA ILE A 394 -2.02 38.61 -40.21
C ILE A 394 -0.50 38.79 -40.12
N GLU A 395 0.02 39.81 -40.79
CA GLU A 395 1.43 40.17 -40.75
C GLU A 395 1.81 40.85 -39.42
N PRO A 396 3.11 40.91 -39.06
CA PRO A 396 3.62 41.66 -37.92
C PRO A 396 3.08 43.09 -37.87
N GLY A 397 2.53 43.47 -36.73
CA GLY A 397 1.85 44.75 -36.54
C GLY A 397 1.11 44.82 -35.20
N ILE A 398 0.78 46.05 -34.81
CA ILE A 398 -0.12 46.32 -33.68
C ILE A 398 -1.47 46.73 -34.26
N TYR A 399 -2.48 45.88 -34.04
CA TYR A 399 -3.86 46.04 -34.49
C TYR A 399 -4.70 46.49 -33.30
N ARG A 400 -5.21 47.73 -33.35
CA ARG A 400 -5.99 48.33 -32.26
C ARG A 400 -7.48 48.24 -32.55
N GLU A 401 -8.03 47.04 -32.38
CA GLU A 401 -9.43 46.71 -32.71
C GLU A 401 -9.92 45.51 -31.88
N GLY A 402 -11.24 45.42 -31.66
CA GLY A 402 -11.90 44.23 -31.14
C GLY A 402 -12.50 43.41 -32.28
N LEU A 403 -12.37 42.08 -32.23
CA LEU A 403 -12.76 41.19 -33.32
C LEU A 403 -13.99 40.37 -32.95
N VAL A 404 -15.06 40.48 -33.75
CA VAL A 404 -16.25 39.63 -33.61
C VAL A 404 -16.20 38.51 -34.65
N LEU A 405 -16.08 37.26 -34.19
CA LEU A 405 -16.07 36.07 -35.04
C LEU A 405 -17.50 35.56 -35.22
N ASN A 406 -18.25 36.19 -36.13
CA ASN A 406 -19.64 35.82 -36.45
C ASN A 406 -19.78 34.87 -37.65
N LYS A 407 -18.66 34.44 -38.22
CA LYS A 407 -18.58 33.46 -39.31
C LYS A 407 -17.44 32.50 -38.99
N SER A 408 -17.55 31.25 -39.40
CA SER A 408 -16.43 30.33 -39.27
C SER A 408 -15.24 30.78 -40.09
N VAL A 409 -14.12 31.10 -39.44
CA VAL A 409 -12.91 31.62 -40.06
C VAL A 409 -11.66 31.09 -39.35
N GLU A 410 -10.52 31.19 -40.03
CA GLU A 410 -9.22 30.89 -39.44
C GLU A 410 -8.31 32.13 -39.48
N LEU A 411 -7.94 32.65 -38.32
CA LEU A 411 -6.96 33.73 -38.16
C LEU A 411 -5.57 33.15 -37.89
N VAL A 412 -4.58 33.53 -38.69
CA VAL A 412 -3.20 33.02 -38.59
C VAL A 412 -2.20 34.16 -38.60
N GLY A 413 -1.45 34.32 -37.51
CA GLY A 413 -0.29 35.21 -37.45
C GLY A 413 0.90 34.64 -38.22
N GLU A 414 1.50 35.43 -39.11
CA GLU A 414 2.73 35.08 -39.84
C GLU A 414 3.93 35.87 -39.30
N GLY A 415 4.62 35.32 -38.30
CA GLY A 415 5.77 35.98 -37.69
C GLY A 415 6.04 35.49 -36.27
N LYS A 416 6.88 36.22 -35.53
CA LYS A 416 7.04 35.97 -34.11
C LYS A 416 5.82 36.45 -33.36
N LEU A 417 5.44 35.71 -32.33
CA LEU A 417 4.23 35.95 -31.54
C LEU A 417 4.17 37.36 -30.95
N GLU A 418 5.31 37.87 -30.48
CA GLU A 418 5.47 39.20 -29.87
C GLU A 418 5.31 40.37 -30.86
N ASP A 419 5.45 40.11 -32.15
CA ASP A 419 5.36 41.11 -33.21
C ASP A 419 3.94 41.26 -33.79
N ILE A 420 3.01 40.36 -33.42
CA ILE A 420 1.63 40.36 -33.92
C ILE A 420 0.67 40.56 -32.75
N VAL A 421 0.33 41.81 -32.48
CA VAL A 421 -0.43 42.21 -31.29
C VAL A 421 -1.79 42.73 -31.69
N ILE A 422 -2.86 42.13 -31.15
CA ILE A 422 -4.22 42.67 -31.17
C ILE A 422 -4.48 43.26 -29.79
N GLU A 423 -4.82 44.54 -29.74
CA GLU A 423 -5.09 45.27 -28.51
C GLU A 423 -6.46 45.95 -28.58
N SER A 424 -7.35 45.65 -27.63
CA SER A 424 -8.68 46.26 -27.54
C SER A 424 -8.91 46.82 -26.13
N ALA A 425 -9.48 48.02 -26.02
CA ALA A 425 -9.73 48.69 -24.73
C ALA A 425 -11.22 48.78 -24.37
N ASP A 426 -12.10 48.94 -25.36
CA ASP A 426 -13.54 49.17 -25.12
C ASP A 426 -14.41 47.98 -25.57
N SER A 427 -13.80 46.82 -25.84
CA SER A 427 -14.45 45.55 -26.18
C SER A 427 -13.50 44.37 -25.94
N ASP A 428 -13.99 43.13 -26.06
CA ASP A 428 -13.13 41.94 -26.06
C ASP A 428 -12.15 41.98 -27.25
N CYS A 429 -10.94 41.44 -27.11
CA CYS A 429 -10.05 41.33 -28.28
C CYS A 429 -10.63 40.36 -29.31
N ILE A 430 -11.29 39.31 -28.82
CA ILE A 430 -12.03 38.35 -29.62
C ILE A 430 -13.34 38.03 -28.91
N LEU A 431 -14.46 38.23 -29.58
CA LEU A 431 -15.77 37.71 -29.21
C LEU A 431 -16.14 36.59 -30.19
N MET A 432 -16.30 35.38 -29.69
CA MET A 432 -16.74 34.22 -30.47
C MET A 432 -18.26 34.13 -30.52
N ALA A 433 -18.83 34.21 -31.73
CA ALA A 433 -20.27 34.26 -31.99
C ALA A 433 -20.67 33.44 -33.24
N THR A 434 -20.11 32.23 -33.38
CA THR A 434 -20.35 31.34 -34.53
C THR A 434 -20.09 29.88 -34.15
N ASP A 435 -20.47 28.91 -34.98
CA ASP A 435 -20.35 27.48 -34.64
C ASP A 435 -18.90 27.01 -34.41
N SER A 436 -17.95 27.55 -35.16
CA SER A 436 -16.52 27.21 -35.00
C SER A 436 -15.60 28.29 -35.54
N ALA A 437 -14.47 28.52 -34.88
CA ALA A 437 -13.40 29.38 -35.38
C ALA A 437 -12.03 28.94 -34.86
N VAL A 438 -10.97 29.34 -35.55
CA VAL A 438 -9.60 28.99 -35.21
C VAL A 438 -8.71 30.23 -35.20
N VAL A 439 -7.93 30.42 -34.14
CA VAL A 439 -7.01 31.55 -33.96
C VAL A 439 -5.63 31.02 -33.59
N ARG A 440 -4.62 31.39 -34.39
CA ARG A 440 -3.27 30.83 -34.29
C ARG A 440 -2.21 31.91 -34.28
N GLY A 441 -1.26 31.82 -33.34
CA GLY A 441 -0.01 32.59 -33.40
C GLY A 441 -0.18 34.09 -33.20
N LEU A 442 -1.13 34.51 -32.34
CA LEU A 442 -1.41 35.92 -32.06
C LEU A 442 -1.17 36.29 -30.59
N THR A 443 -0.69 37.51 -30.35
CA THR A 443 -0.70 38.13 -29.02
C THR A 443 -2.00 38.94 -28.85
N LEU A 444 -2.82 38.60 -27.86
CA LEU A 444 -4.10 39.24 -27.55
C LEU A 444 -3.99 40.01 -26.23
N ARG A 445 -4.23 41.32 -26.27
CA ARG A 445 -4.10 42.22 -25.12
C ARG A 445 -5.40 42.95 -24.84
N GLY A 446 -6.21 42.41 -23.93
CA GLY A 446 -7.37 43.13 -23.39
C GLY A 446 -6.90 44.26 -22.49
N ARG A 447 -7.29 45.51 -22.79
CA ARG A 447 -7.02 46.69 -21.97
C ARG A 447 -8.26 47.09 -21.19
N ALA A 448 -8.06 47.69 -20.03
CA ALA A 448 -9.16 48.34 -19.33
C ALA A 448 -9.58 49.60 -20.12
N GLY A 449 -10.84 49.67 -20.53
CA GLY A 449 -11.43 50.83 -21.18
C GLY A 449 -11.55 52.03 -20.24
N ILE A 450 -11.86 53.19 -20.82
CA ILE A 450 -12.07 54.44 -20.07
C ILE A 450 -13.48 54.46 -19.44
N ASN A 451 -14.39 53.67 -20.00
CA ASN A 451 -15.78 53.51 -19.55
C ASN A 451 -15.86 52.34 -18.55
N GLU A 452 -16.75 52.41 -17.55
CA GLU A 452 -16.86 51.41 -16.45
C GLU A 452 -17.19 49.95 -16.88
N TYR A 453 -17.35 49.69 -18.19
CA TYR A 453 -17.60 48.36 -18.75
C TYR A 453 -16.34 47.47 -18.69
N LYS A 454 -16.54 46.19 -18.40
CA LYS A 454 -15.46 45.21 -18.25
C LYS A 454 -15.59 44.13 -19.32
N TYR A 455 -14.47 43.74 -19.91
CA TYR A 455 -14.38 42.82 -21.06
C TYR A 455 -13.32 41.75 -20.81
N PHE A 456 -13.49 40.59 -21.44
CA PHE A 456 -12.50 39.52 -21.44
C PHE A 456 -11.40 39.78 -22.48
N GLY A 457 -10.25 39.13 -22.32
CA GLY A 457 -9.27 39.12 -23.41
C GLY A 457 -9.84 38.39 -24.63
N VAL A 458 -10.40 37.21 -24.39
CA VAL A 458 -11.18 36.42 -25.34
C VAL A 458 -12.47 36.01 -24.65
N ASP A 459 -13.60 36.31 -25.27
CA ASP A 459 -14.92 35.87 -24.82
C ASP A 459 -15.47 34.77 -25.74
N VAL A 460 -15.76 33.61 -25.16
CA VAL A 460 -16.34 32.45 -25.84
C VAL A 460 -17.77 32.25 -25.36
N ALA A 461 -18.70 32.92 -26.04
CA ALA A 461 -20.11 32.91 -25.71
C ALA A 461 -20.90 31.79 -26.43
N GLU A 462 -20.43 31.30 -27.58
CA GLU A 462 -21.07 30.19 -28.29
C GLU A 462 -20.09 29.48 -29.24
N GLY A 463 -20.43 28.23 -29.58
CA GLY A 463 -19.68 27.41 -30.54
C GLY A 463 -18.29 26.99 -30.06
N HIS A 464 -17.48 26.48 -30.98
CA HIS A 464 -16.17 25.90 -30.66
C HIS A 464 -15.00 26.78 -31.13
N LEU A 465 -14.31 27.43 -30.19
CA LEU A 465 -13.11 28.22 -30.48
C LEU A 465 -11.83 27.42 -30.22
N ILE A 466 -10.94 27.34 -31.22
CA ILE A 466 -9.58 26.81 -31.05
C ILE A 466 -8.59 27.97 -30.97
N LEU A 467 -7.92 28.10 -29.83
CA LEU A 467 -6.79 29.01 -29.62
C LEU A 467 -5.49 28.20 -29.62
N GLU A 468 -4.57 28.47 -30.54
CA GLU A 468 -3.32 27.71 -30.64
C GLU A 468 -2.08 28.60 -30.78
N ASN A 469 -1.06 28.36 -29.95
CA ASN A 469 0.18 29.14 -29.92
C ASN A 469 -0.07 30.64 -29.67
N CYS A 470 -1.06 31.01 -28.87
CA CYS A 470 -1.41 32.41 -28.57
C CYS A 470 -0.79 32.89 -27.25
N ASN A 471 -0.53 34.20 -27.15
CA ASN A 471 -0.16 34.86 -25.89
C ASN A 471 -1.28 35.80 -25.47
N ILE A 472 -1.91 35.57 -24.32
CA ILE A 472 -3.17 36.22 -23.93
C ILE A 472 -3.01 36.89 -22.57
N THR A 473 -3.29 38.19 -22.53
CA THR A 473 -3.30 39.01 -21.31
C THR A 473 -4.58 39.85 -21.24
N SER A 474 -5.05 40.19 -20.03
CA SER A 474 -6.19 41.10 -19.86
C SER A 474 -6.05 41.98 -18.63
N ASP A 475 -6.06 43.30 -18.82
CA ASP A 475 -6.08 44.32 -17.75
C ASP A 475 -7.50 44.57 -17.19
N SER A 476 -8.53 43.93 -17.76
CA SER A 476 -9.97 44.16 -17.46
C SER A 476 -10.62 43.01 -16.67
N LEU A 477 -10.98 41.90 -17.34
CA LEU A 477 -11.50 40.66 -16.70
C LEU A 477 -10.49 39.51 -16.81
N ALA A 478 -10.97 38.29 -17.09
CA ALA A 478 -10.15 37.12 -17.31
C ALA A 478 -9.48 37.20 -18.69
N CYS A 479 -8.38 36.47 -18.87
CA CYS A 479 -7.76 36.40 -20.19
C CYS A 479 -8.67 35.65 -21.17
N VAL A 480 -9.33 34.58 -20.72
CA VAL A 480 -10.31 33.84 -21.51
C VAL A 480 -11.56 33.57 -20.66
N GLY A 481 -12.71 34.07 -21.10
CA GLY A 481 -14.04 33.74 -20.57
C GLY A 481 -14.73 32.71 -21.46
N ILE A 482 -15.35 31.68 -20.88
CA ILE A 482 -16.09 30.63 -21.61
C ILE A 482 -17.41 30.42 -20.89
N HIS A 483 -18.52 30.67 -21.59
CA HIS A 483 -19.84 30.58 -20.98
C HIS A 483 -20.96 30.27 -21.95
N ASN A 484 -22.07 29.76 -21.42
CA ASN A 484 -23.23 29.17 -22.11
C ASN A 484 -23.02 27.70 -22.52
N LEU A 485 -24.14 26.98 -22.61
CA LEU A 485 -24.19 25.54 -22.91
C LEU A 485 -23.56 25.13 -24.25
N SER A 486 -23.58 26.02 -25.26
CA SER A 486 -23.00 25.73 -26.58
C SER A 486 -21.52 26.10 -26.69
N ALA A 487 -20.96 26.79 -25.69
CA ALA A 487 -19.61 27.33 -25.74
C ALA A 487 -18.56 26.30 -25.34
N ASN A 488 -17.63 26.08 -26.26
CA ASN A 488 -16.52 25.15 -26.12
C ASN A 488 -15.23 25.85 -26.52
N ALA A 489 -14.18 25.76 -25.70
CA ALA A 489 -12.87 26.24 -26.09
C ALA A 489 -11.81 25.14 -26.06
N THR A 490 -10.90 25.15 -27.03
CA THR A 490 -9.70 24.33 -27.01
C THR A 490 -8.47 25.21 -27.09
N LEU A 491 -7.71 25.26 -26.00
CA LEU A 491 -6.50 26.06 -25.86
C LEU A 491 -5.29 25.13 -25.97
N ARG A 492 -4.39 25.40 -26.91
CA ARG A 492 -3.22 24.56 -27.20
C ARG A 492 -1.94 25.38 -27.26
N ASN A 493 -0.92 25.00 -26.49
CA ASN A 493 0.38 25.68 -26.50
C ASN A 493 0.29 27.19 -26.22
N CYS A 494 -0.71 27.63 -25.46
CA CYS A 494 -0.95 29.04 -25.19
C CYS A 494 -0.21 29.51 -23.92
N ARG A 495 0.12 30.80 -23.88
CA ARG A 495 0.56 31.51 -22.67
C ARG A 495 -0.57 32.42 -22.22
N ILE A 496 -1.08 32.21 -21.01
CA ILE A 496 -2.25 32.90 -20.47
C ILE A 496 -1.83 33.53 -19.15
N HIS A 497 -1.64 34.84 -19.12
CA HIS A 497 -0.99 35.45 -17.98
C HIS A 497 -1.41 36.89 -17.73
N GLN A 498 -1.10 37.39 -16.53
CA GLN A 498 -1.35 38.78 -16.13
C GLN A 498 -2.82 39.20 -16.29
N GLY A 499 -3.76 38.25 -16.14
CA GLY A 499 -5.19 38.56 -16.07
C GLY A 499 -5.52 39.36 -14.81
N LYS A 500 -6.37 40.38 -14.94
CA LYS A 500 -6.88 41.17 -13.81
C LYS A 500 -7.78 40.35 -12.88
N SER A 501 -8.35 39.26 -13.38
CA SER A 501 -9.07 38.25 -12.61
C SER A 501 -8.40 36.87 -12.74
N ALA A 502 -9.15 35.82 -13.11
CA ALA A 502 -8.60 34.51 -13.42
C ALA A 502 -7.89 34.48 -14.79
N GLY A 503 -6.99 33.53 -15.01
CA GLY A 503 -6.43 33.29 -16.36
C GLY A 503 -7.50 32.78 -17.31
N ILE A 504 -8.15 31.67 -16.94
CA ILE A 504 -9.29 31.09 -17.64
C ILE A 504 -10.48 31.07 -16.68
N PHE A 505 -11.63 31.59 -17.11
CA PHE A 505 -12.86 31.60 -16.33
C PHE A 505 -13.98 30.88 -17.11
N ILE A 506 -14.50 29.81 -16.52
CA ILE A 506 -15.53 28.96 -17.11
C ILE A 506 -16.78 29.07 -16.23
N TYR A 507 -17.92 29.41 -16.81
CA TYR A 507 -19.19 29.50 -16.08
C TYR A 507 -20.37 29.20 -16.99
N ASP A 508 -21.57 29.08 -16.42
CA ASP A 508 -22.83 28.86 -17.15
C ASP A 508 -22.74 27.73 -18.20
N HIS A 509 -22.33 26.53 -17.76
CA HIS A 509 -22.20 25.31 -18.59
C HIS A 509 -21.12 25.33 -19.70
N GLY A 510 -20.23 26.32 -19.75
CA GLY A 510 -19.12 26.33 -20.71
C GLY A 510 -18.14 25.15 -20.52
N GLU A 511 -17.52 24.70 -21.61
CA GLU A 511 -16.50 23.63 -21.58
C GLU A 511 -15.13 24.07 -22.11
N ALA A 512 -14.06 23.64 -21.45
CA ALA A 512 -12.69 23.92 -21.89
C ALA A 512 -11.80 22.67 -21.96
N LYS A 513 -11.03 22.56 -23.04
CA LYS A 513 -9.89 21.65 -23.16
C LYS A 513 -8.60 22.46 -23.23
N VAL A 514 -7.73 22.32 -22.23
CA VAL A 514 -6.48 23.09 -22.09
C VAL A 514 -5.30 22.14 -22.18
N LEU A 515 -4.48 22.29 -23.22
CA LEU A 515 -3.43 21.34 -23.58
C LEU A 515 -2.09 22.06 -23.76
N ASN A 516 -1.03 21.62 -23.09
CA ASN A 516 0.33 22.17 -23.22
C ASN A 516 0.42 23.69 -22.96
N CYS A 517 -0.46 24.25 -22.12
CA CYS A 517 -0.50 25.69 -21.85
C CYS A 517 0.32 26.08 -20.61
N ASN A 518 0.79 27.33 -20.59
CA ASN A 518 1.36 27.97 -19.39
C ASN A 518 0.38 29.03 -18.89
N ILE A 519 -0.10 28.89 -17.66
CA ILE A 519 -1.11 29.75 -17.04
C ILE A 519 -0.52 30.35 -15.76
N PHE A 520 -0.18 31.64 -15.78
CA PHE A 520 0.63 32.20 -14.69
C PHE A 520 0.45 33.68 -14.42
N GLY A 521 0.83 34.13 -13.22
CA GLY A 521 0.88 35.56 -12.88
C GLY A 521 -0.48 36.27 -12.95
N ASN A 522 -1.60 35.53 -12.86
CA ASN A 522 -2.94 36.11 -12.85
C ASN A 522 -3.27 36.63 -11.45
N LYS A 523 -4.08 37.68 -11.34
CA LYS A 523 -4.40 38.31 -10.05
C LYS A 523 -5.23 37.40 -9.14
N LEU A 524 -6.12 36.60 -9.70
CA LEU A 524 -6.91 35.58 -8.97
C LEU A 524 -6.40 34.18 -9.32
N SER A 525 -7.30 33.26 -9.67
CA SER A 525 -6.95 31.86 -9.93
C SER A 525 -6.32 31.68 -11.31
N GLY A 526 -5.49 30.65 -11.49
CA GLY A 526 -5.03 30.28 -12.85
C GLY A 526 -6.22 29.87 -13.74
N ILE A 527 -6.99 28.89 -13.26
CA ILE A 527 -8.26 28.46 -13.86
C ILE A 527 -9.35 28.49 -12.78
N GLU A 528 -10.51 29.04 -13.10
CA GLU A 528 -11.67 29.06 -12.22
C GLU A 528 -12.93 28.60 -12.96
N ILE A 529 -13.71 27.72 -12.33
CA ILE A 529 -14.96 27.19 -12.89
C ILE A 529 -16.11 27.40 -11.91
N ARG A 530 -17.27 27.79 -12.44
CA ARG A 530 -18.55 27.92 -11.74
C ARG A 530 -19.69 27.31 -12.56
N SER A 531 -20.86 27.14 -11.95
CA SER A 531 -22.15 26.87 -12.63
C SER A 531 -22.07 25.76 -13.69
N ASP A 532 -21.71 24.55 -13.26
CA ASP A 532 -21.71 23.31 -14.06
C ASP A 532 -20.87 23.30 -15.34
N GLY A 533 -19.84 24.14 -15.42
CA GLY A 533 -18.84 24.08 -16.49
C GLY A 533 -17.93 22.83 -16.42
N GLY A 534 -17.41 22.40 -17.57
CA GLY A 534 -16.51 21.25 -17.71
C GLY A 534 -15.07 21.65 -18.03
N LEU A 535 -14.10 20.88 -17.50
CA LEU A 535 -12.67 21.14 -17.73
C LEU A 535 -11.88 19.87 -17.97
N GLU A 536 -11.11 19.86 -19.06
CA GLU A 536 -10.01 18.91 -19.28
C GLU A 536 -8.69 19.67 -19.40
N VAL A 537 -7.77 19.47 -18.46
CA VAL A 537 -6.41 20.01 -18.50
C VAL A 537 -5.42 18.88 -18.69
N SER A 538 -4.51 19.00 -19.66
CA SER A 538 -3.39 18.07 -19.75
C SER A 538 -2.07 18.69 -20.20
N ASN A 539 -0.97 18.22 -19.60
CA ASN A 539 0.41 18.64 -19.92
C ASN A 539 0.65 20.15 -19.74
N CYS A 540 -0.06 20.78 -18.80
CA CYS A 540 0.01 22.22 -18.57
C CYS A 540 0.92 22.58 -17.40
N ARG A 541 1.25 23.87 -17.30
CA ARG A 541 1.86 24.47 -16.10
C ARG A 541 0.96 25.59 -15.56
N VAL A 542 0.61 25.55 -14.28
CA VAL A 542 -0.25 26.54 -13.62
C VAL A 542 0.46 27.09 -12.39
N TYR A 543 0.97 28.32 -12.46
CA TYR A 543 1.92 28.79 -11.44
C TYR A 543 1.90 30.29 -11.15
N GLU A 544 2.42 30.69 -9.99
CA GLU A 544 2.57 32.11 -9.60
C GLU A 544 1.27 32.94 -9.69
N ASN A 545 0.10 32.32 -9.49
CA ASN A 545 -1.17 33.04 -9.50
C ASN A 545 -1.48 33.62 -8.11
N GLY A 546 -2.14 34.79 -8.06
CA GLY A 546 -2.45 35.55 -6.86
C GLY A 546 -3.51 34.92 -5.94
N SER A 547 -4.09 33.79 -6.34
CA SER A 547 -5.03 32.97 -5.58
C SER A 547 -4.73 31.48 -5.80
N LYS A 548 -5.72 30.66 -6.16
CA LYS A 548 -5.56 29.22 -6.41
C LYS A 548 -4.92 28.91 -7.75
N GLY A 549 -4.28 27.75 -7.88
CA GLY A 549 -3.90 27.23 -9.20
C GLY A 549 -5.14 26.92 -10.04
N ILE A 550 -5.93 25.94 -9.60
CA ILE A 550 -7.19 25.53 -10.22
C ILE A 550 -8.30 25.56 -9.17
N CYS A 551 -9.40 26.27 -9.44
CA CYS A 551 -10.53 26.44 -8.54
C CYS A 551 -11.80 25.86 -9.18
N LEU A 552 -12.33 24.78 -8.61
CA LEU A 552 -13.52 24.04 -9.06
C LEU A 552 -14.70 24.32 -8.12
N LEU A 553 -15.69 25.07 -8.60
CA LEU A 553 -16.92 25.43 -7.87
C LEU A 553 -18.17 25.04 -8.69
N ASN A 554 -18.25 23.78 -9.12
CA ASN A 554 -19.26 23.29 -10.08
C ASN A 554 -19.67 21.83 -9.79
N GLU A 555 -20.72 21.33 -10.44
CA GLU A 555 -21.04 19.88 -10.49
C GLU A 555 -20.60 19.21 -11.81
N GLY A 556 -19.88 19.94 -12.66
CA GLY A 556 -19.37 19.46 -13.95
C GLY A 556 -18.24 18.43 -13.82
N LYS A 557 -17.87 17.82 -14.96
CA LYS A 557 -16.77 16.85 -15.04
C LYS A 557 -15.44 17.55 -15.18
N ASN A 558 -14.52 17.26 -14.28
CA ASN A 558 -13.22 17.92 -14.22
C ASN A 558 -12.09 16.89 -14.25
N LYS A 559 -11.26 16.96 -15.28
CA LYS A 559 -10.13 16.06 -15.50
C LYS A 559 -8.82 16.85 -15.58
N ILE A 560 -7.88 16.58 -14.68
CA ILE A 560 -6.59 17.26 -14.60
C ILE A 560 -5.49 16.20 -14.68
N GLU A 561 -4.76 16.14 -15.79
CA GLU A 561 -3.74 15.10 -16.02
C GLU A 561 -2.37 15.70 -16.34
N LYS A 562 -1.30 15.08 -15.86
CA LYS A 562 0.08 15.41 -16.28
C LYS A 562 0.42 16.90 -16.16
N THR A 563 -0.17 17.57 -15.18
CA THR A 563 -0.10 19.02 -15.02
C THR A 563 0.78 19.38 -13.83
N VAL A 564 1.60 20.42 -13.99
CA VAL A 564 2.51 20.93 -12.96
C VAL A 564 1.91 22.20 -12.38
N ILE A 565 1.60 22.20 -11.09
CA ILE A 565 0.94 23.30 -10.39
C ILE A 565 1.85 23.75 -9.24
N TYR A 566 2.32 25.00 -9.25
CA TYR A 566 3.29 25.42 -8.24
C TYR A 566 3.31 26.91 -7.91
N SER A 567 3.80 27.27 -6.72
CA SER A 567 4.01 28.67 -6.30
C SER A 567 2.77 29.57 -6.40
N ASN A 568 1.57 29.00 -6.27
CA ASN A 568 0.34 29.78 -6.16
C ASN A 568 0.18 30.31 -4.72
N ILE A 569 -0.47 31.47 -4.56
CA ILE A 569 -0.59 32.14 -3.26
C ILE A 569 -1.59 31.44 -2.32
N LYS A 570 -2.57 30.73 -2.88
CA LYS A 570 -3.48 29.86 -2.14
C LYS A 570 -3.31 28.40 -2.59
N GLU A 571 -4.39 27.63 -2.56
CA GLU A 571 -4.35 26.19 -2.80
C GLU A 571 -3.94 25.86 -4.23
N GLY A 572 -3.20 24.76 -4.42
CA GLY A 572 -2.86 24.26 -5.75
C GLY A 572 -4.12 23.89 -6.54
N ILE A 573 -4.94 23.02 -5.96
CA ILE A 573 -6.27 22.65 -6.46
C ILE A 573 -7.29 22.83 -5.33
N TYR A 574 -8.34 23.60 -5.60
CA TYR A 574 -9.43 23.85 -4.67
C TYR A 574 -10.73 23.29 -5.23
N ILE A 575 -11.40 22.43 -4.45
CA ILE A 575 -12.60 21.68 -4.87
C ILE A 575 -13.71 21.96 -3.85
N SER A 576 -14.82 22.55 -4.30
CA SER A 576 -15.97 22.82 -3.44
C SER A 576 -17.27 22.52 -4.17
N GLY A 577 -18.07 21.61 -3.60
CA GLY A 577 -19.34 21.15 -4.18
C GLY A 577 -19.21 20.26 -5.41
N SER A 578 -18.01 19.78 -5.76
CA SER A 578 -17.76 19.01 -6.99
C SER A 578 -17.56 17.53 -6.69
N LYS A 579 -18.21 16.64 -7.45
CA LYS A 579 -18.15 15.17 -7.22
C LYS A 579 -17.46 14.37 -8.32
N ASP A 580 -17.29 14.92 -9.52
CA ASP A 580 -16.66 14.25 -10.66
C ASP A 580 -15.31 14.91 -10.98
N VAL A 581 -14.36 14.76 -10.04
CA VAL A 581 -13.00 15.32 -10.16
C VAL A 581 -11.97 14.21 -10.21
N TYR A 582 -11.19 14.18 -11.30
CA TYR A 582 -10.09 13.23 -11.49
C TYR A 582 -8.77 13.97 -11.70
N VAL A 583 -7.78 13.69 -10.84
CA VAL A 583 -6.44 14.29 -10.85
C VAL A 583 -5.41 13.17 -11.01
N ALA A 584 -4.66 13.13 -12.11
CA ALA A 584 -3.71 12.05 -12.34
C ALA A 584 -2.35 12.46 -12.90
N SER A 585 -1.29 11.82 -12.41
CA SER A 585 0.09 12.07 -12.85
C SER A 585 0.53 13.54 -12.73
N CYS A 586 -0.03 14.28 -11.77
CA CYS A 586 0.24 15.69 -11.57
C CYS A 586 1.37 15.92 -10.55
N GLN A 587 2.02 17.09 -10.63
CA GLN A 587 2.97 17.56 -9.63
C GLN A 587 2.43 18.87 -9.01
N ILE A 588 2.22 18.90 -7.70
CA ILE A 588 1.59 20.02 -7.00
C ILE A 588 2.49 20.43 -5.83
N TYR A 589 3.18 21.56 -5.94
CA TYR A 589 4.25 21.88 -4.99
C TYR A 589 4.56 23.37 -4.79
N ASP A 590 5.33 23.68 -3.74
CA ASP A 590 5.78 25.04 -3.38
C ASP A 590 4.63 26.07 -3.27
N GLY A 591 3.40 25.64 -2.97
CA GLY A 591 2.25 26.53 -2.71
C GLY A 591 2.32 27.15 -1.32
N LYS A 592 1.76 28.35 -1.14
CA LYS A 592 1.69 29.03 0.16
C LYS A 592 0.53 28.58 1.07
N ASP A 593 -0.24 27.62 0.61
CA ASP A 593 -1.42 27.07 1.28
C ASP A 593 -1.48 25.57 0.97
N ASP A 594 -2.65 24.94 1.12
CA ASP A 594 -2.82 23.51 0.86
C ASP A 594 -2.49 23.10 -0.59
N GLY A 595 -1.96 21.90 -0.78
CA GLY A 595 -1.72 21.35 -2.11
C GLY A 595 -3.05 21.10 -2.85
N ILE A 596 -3.89 20.26 -2.27
CA ILE A 596 -5.26 19.97 -2.73
C ILE A 596 -6.21 20.13 -1.54
N CYS A 597 -7.27 20.91 -1.70
CA CYS A 597 -8.29 21.13 -0.67
C CYS A 597 -9.68 20.74 -1.20
N LEU A 598 -10.39 19.89 -0.45
CA LEU A 598 -11.76 19.44 -0.73
C LEU A 598 -12.69 19.89 0.40
N LEU A 599 -13.82 20.52 0.04
CA LEU A 599 -14.85 20.92 0.99
C LEU A 599 -16.25 20.89 0.36
N SER A 600 -17.27 21.14 1.16
CA SER A 600 -18.69 21.19 0.78
C SER A 600 -19.17 19.90 0.10
N ASN A 601 -18.93 18.73 0.73
CA ASN A 601 -19.36 17.43 0.22
C ASN A 601 -18.81 17.11 -1.19
N SER A 602 -17.54 17.44 -1.41
CA SER A 602 -16.83 17.16 -2.68
C SER A 602 -16.32 15.73 -2.74
N GLU A 603 -16.14 15.18 -3.94
CA GLU A 603 -15.54 13.87 -4.18
C GLU A 603 -14.44 13.98 -5.24
N ALA A 604 -13.27 13.38 -4.99
CA ALA A 604 -12.17 13.36 -5.96
C ALA A 604 -11.40 12.03 -5.99
N GLN A 605 -10.83 11.73 -7.15
CA GLN A 605 -9.89 10.62 -7.37
C GLN A 605 -8.52 11.18 -7.73
N ILE A 606 -7.48 10.77 -7.00
CA ILE A 606 -6.11 11.24 -7.15
C ILE A 606 -5.20 10.03 -7.41
N GLU A 607 -4.55 10.00 -8.56
CA GLU A 607 -3.78 8.82 -9.01
C GLU A 607 -2.37 9.18 -9.51
N GLY A 608 -1.34 8.51 -8.98
CA GLY A 608 0.04 8.67 -9.49
C GLY A 608 0.61 10.08 -9.35
N CYS A 609 0.10 10.89 -8.42
CA CYS A 609 0.50 12.29 -8.23
C CYS A 609 1.69 12.44 -7.27
N LYS A 610 2.43 13.54 -7.42
CA LYS A 610 3.43 14.01 -6.45
C LYS A 610 2.97 15.33 -5.85
N ILE A 611 2.79 15.37 -4.53
CA ILE A 611 2.28 16.55 -3.83
C ILE A 611 3.25 16.85 -2.70
N PHE A 612 3.96 17.99 -2.77
CA PHE A 612 5.09 18.22 -1.89
C PHE A 612 5.46 19.68 -1.64
N ASN A 613 6.24 19.97 -0.59
CA ASN A 613 6.76 21.31 -0.29
C ASN A 613 5.71 22.43 -0.16
N ASN A 614 4.44 22.11 0.11
CA ASN A 614 3.42 23.12 0.33
C ASN A 614 3.50 23.66 1.78
N GLU A 615 3.26 24.97 1.96
CA GLU A 615 3.23 25.57 3.30
C GLU A 615 2.02 25.10 4.12
N GLY A 616 0.90 24.79 3.46
CA GLY A 616 -0.27 24.15 4.06
C GLY A 616 -0.18 22.62 4.07
N ILE A 617 -1.33 21.97 4.19
CA ILE A 617 -1.50 20.51 4.15
C ILE A 617 -1.43 20.04 2.70
N ASN A 618 -0.72 18.94 2.41
CA ASN A 618 -0.64 18.48 1.01
C ASN A 618 -2.02 18.04 0.46
N ILE A 619 -2.81 17.29 1.23
CA ILE A 619 -4.21 16.98 0.90
C ILE A 619 -5.10 17.24 2.13
N ASN A 620 -6.00 18.22 2.03
CA ASN A 620 -6.93 18.59 3.09
C ASN A 620 -8.37 18.26 2.69
N VAL A 621 -9.06 17.46 3.50
CA VAL A 621 -10.42 16.96 3.22
C VAL A 621 -11.34 17.36 4.37
N LEU A 622 -12.31 18.21 4.06
CA LEU A 622 -13.19 18.89 5.00
C LEU A 622 -14.67 18.62 4.68
N THR A 623 -15.57 19.02 5.57
CA THR A 623 -17.02 19.13 5.36
C THR A 623 -17.64 17.96 4.58
N GLN A 624 -17.59 16.74 5.13
CA GLN A 624 -18.18 15.52 4.56
C GLN A 624 -17.63 15.10 3.19
N SER A 625 -16.52 15.69 2.74
CA SER A 625 -15.92 15.37 1.45
C SER A 625 -15.21 14.01 1.48
N LYS A 626 -15.00 13.43 0.29
CA LYS A 626 -14.38 12.13 0.11
C LYS A 626 -13.27 12.16 -0.90
N VAL A 627 -12.21 11.39 -0.66
CA VAL A 627 -11.13 11.25 -1.64
C VAL A 627 -10.59 9.83 -1.70
N ASN A 628 -10.28 9.38 -2.92
CA ASN A 628 -9.49 8.19 -3.17
C ASN A 628 -8.11 8.60 -3.67
N VAL A 629 -7.05 8.15 -2.99
CA VAL A 629 -5.65 8.52 -3.29
C VAL A 629 -4.85 7.25 -3.53
N ASN A 630 -4.41 7.04 -4.78
CA ASN A 630 -3.75 5.82 -5.21
C ASN A 630 -2.36 6.10 -5.79
N ASP A 631 -1.38 5.30 -5.43
CA ASP A 631 -0.03 5.30 -6.04
C ASP A 631 0.67 6.68 -6.00
N CYS A 632 0.41 7.47 -4.96
CA CYS A 632 0.91 8.84 -4.84
C CYS A 632 2.16 8.95 -3.95
N GLN A 633 2.96 9.98 -4.21
CA GLN A 633 4.05 10.44 -3.34
C GLN A 633 3.64 11.76 -2.68
N ILE A 634 3.53 11.78 -1.36
CA ILE A 634 3.06 12.93 -0.60
C ILE A 634 4.13 13.26 0.43
N TYR A 635 4.81 14.39 0.31
CA TYR A 635 5.99 14.61 1.16
C TYR A 635 6.30 16.08 1.48
N ASP A 636 7.12 16.30 2.51
CA ASP A 636 7.77 17.57 2.83
C ASP A 636 6.82 18.80 2.93
N SER A 637 5.59 18.62 3.42
CA SER A 637 4.70 19.76 3.76
C SER A 637 5.14 20.42 5.07
N LYS A 638 4.98 21.74 5.20
CA LYS A 638 5.18 22.48 6.47
C LYS A 638 4.05 22.27 7.49
N SER A 639 3.09 21.42 7.18
CA SER A 639 1.95 21.04 8.01
C SER A 639 1.78 19.51 7.96
N PHE A 640 0.55 19.03 7.83
CA PHE A 640 0.23 17.60 7.71
C PHE A 640 0.38 17.10 6.26
N GLY A 641 0.64 15.81 6.09
CA GLY A 641 0.60 15.18 4.77
C GLY A 641 -0.83 15.07 4.23
N LEU A 642 -1.69 14.37 4.97
CA LEU A 642 -3.12 14.30 4.70
C LEU A 642 -3.91 14.60 5.97
N ALA A 643 -4.98 15.37 5.85
CA ALA A 643 -5.90 15.65 6.94
C ALA A 643 -7.36 15.37 6.54
N PHE A 644 -8.04 14.60 7.38
CA PHE A 644 -9.47 14.28 7.28
C PHE A 644 -10.18 14.83 8.50
N VAL A 645 -10.97 15.87 8.30
CA VAL A 645 -11.72 16.59 9.35
C VAL A 645 -13.18 16.78 8.94
N GLU A 646 -14.02 17.16 9.90
CA GLU A 646 -15.45 17.45 9.71
C GLU A 646 -16.24 16.34 8.99
N ASN A 647 -16.21 15.11 9.53
CA ASN A 647 -16.92 13.93 9.00
C ASN A 647 -16.52 13.54 7.55
N SER A 648 -15.28 13.81 7.16
CA SER A 648 -14.76 13.44 5.83
C SER A 648 -14.33 11.97 5.76
N GLN A 649 -14.07 11.50 4.53
CA GLN A 649 -13.65 10.12 4.28
C GLN A 649 -12.47 10.03 3.32
N GLY A 650 -11.55 9.11 3.60
CA GLY A 650 -10.38 8.88 2.76
C GLY A 650 -10.13 7.41 2.51
N PHE A 651 -9.82 7.04 1.26
CA PHE A 651 -9.22 5.75 0.93
C PHE A 651 -7.85 5.99 0.29
N ILE A 652 -6.79 5.52 0.94
CA ILE A 652 -5.41 5.74 0.55
C ILE A 652 -4.75 4.39 0.30
N TYR A 653 -4.31 4.16 -0.92
CA TYR A 653 -3.76 2.88 -1.36
C TYR A 653 -2.37 3.05 -1.99
N ASN A 654 -1.43 2.23 -1.54
CA ASN A 654 -0.07 2.16 -2.10
C ASN A 654 0.64 3.53 -2.20
N CYS A 655 0.45 4.39 -1.19
CA CYS A 655 1.06 5.72 -1.14
C CYS A 655 2.31 5.73 -0.27
N ASN A 656 3.26 6.61 -0.63
CA ASN A 656 4.42 6.93 0.22
C ASN A 656 4.26 8.35 0.79
N ILE A 657 4.20 8.45 2.12
CA ILE A 657 3.84 9.68 2.86
C ILE A 657 4.97 10.00 3.85
N TYR A 658 5.71 11.11 3.66
CA TYR A 658 6.90 11.33 4.46
C TYR A 658 7.40 12.77 4.60
N GLY A 659 8.22 13.02 5.63
CA GLY A 659 9.00 14.27 5.73
C GLY A 659 8.21 15.52 6.15
N HIS A 660 6.97 15.33 6.62
CA HIS A 660 6.10 16.44 7.02
C HIS A 660 6.56 17.10 8.34
N GLU A 661 6.41 18.43 8.46
CA GLU A 661 6.68 19.17 9.71
C GLU A 661 5.65 18.89 10.83
N LYS A 662 4.49 18.33 10.48
CA LYS A 662 3.54 17.73 11.42
C LYS A 662 3.33 16.24 11.09
N SER A 663 2.14 15.71 11.33
CA SER A 663 1.86 14.28 11.19
C SER A 663 1.67 13.90 9.73
N GLY A 664 2.01 12.66 9.40
CA GLY A 664 1.83 12.13 8.04
C GLY A 664 0.35 12.10 7.65
N VAL A 665 -0.46 11.45 8.47
CA VAL A 665 -1.91 11.32 8.25
C VAL A 665 -2.68 11.64 9.53
N VAL A 666 -3.75 12.41 9.37
CA VAL A 666 -4.64 12.83 10.46
C VAL A 666 -6.08 12.45 10.13
N SER A 667 -6.78 11.81 11.08
CA SER A 667 -8.22 11.55 11.01
C SER A 667 -8.89 12.06 12.28
N ALA A 668 -9.73 13.08 12.16
CA ALA A 668 -10.34 13.79 13.27
C ALA A 668 -11.81 14.15 13.01
N ASP A 669 -12.50 14.74 13.98
CA ASP A 669 -13.90 15.18 13.87
C ASP A 669 -14.85 14.10 13.31
N SER A 670 -14.80 12.90 13.90
CA SER A 670 -15.58 11.74 13.45
C SER A 670 -15.36 11.31 11.99
N SER A 671 -14.26 11.75 11.35
CA SER A 671 -13.88 11.34 10.00
C SER A 671 -13.40 9.89 9.96
N TYR A 672 -13.47 9.26 8.77
CA TYR A 672 -13.10 7.86 8.58
C TYR A 672 -12.03 7.68 7.51
N THR A 673 -10.85 7.22 7.91
CA THR A 673 -9.70 7.08 7.01
C THR A 673 -9.28 5.61 6.84
N VAL A 674 -9.12 5.16 5.61
CA VAL A 674 -8.59 3.83 5.26
C VAL A 674 -7.22 3.98 4.62
N LEU A 675 -6.22 3.29 5.18
CA LEU A 675 -4.88 3.17 4.60
C LEU A 675 -4.58 1.69 4.32
N GLU A 676 -4.21 1.39 3.08
CA GLU A 676 -3.79 0.05 2.67
C GLU A 676 -2.44 0.10 1.93
N LYS A 677 -1.50 -0.77 2.32
CA LYS A 677 -0.16 -0.90 1.67
C LYS A 677 0.63 0.40 1.59
N CYS A 678 0.43 1.30 2.54
CA CYS A 678 1.10 2.60 2.57
C CYS A 678 2.41 2.55 3.37
N GLN A 679 3.32 3.46 3.04
CA GLN A 679 4.53 3.73 3.79
C GLN A 679 4.41 5.13 4.40
N ILE A 680 4.57 5.24 5.72
CA ILE A 680 4.46 6.51 6.45
C ILE A 680 5.71 6.69 7.32
N HIS A 681 6.56 7.67 7.00
CA HIS A 681 7.85 7.78 7.68
C HIS A 681 8.43 9.19 7.76
N LYS A 682 9.36 9.43 8.69
CA LYS A 682 10.16 10.67 8.79
C LYS A 682 9.35 11.97 9.01
N CYS A 683 8.15 11.87 9.57
CA CYS A 683 7.34 13.02 9.98
C CYS A 683 7.84 13.57 11.32
N GLN A 684 7.70 14.89 11.54
CA GLN A 684 8.21 15.56 12.73
C GLN A 684 7.30 15.45 13.97
N THR A 685 6.07 14.97 13.79
CA THR A 685 5.19 14.54 14.90
C THR A 685 4.84 13.07 14.73
N TYR A 686 3.56 12.70 14.71
CA TYR A 686 3.10 11.32 14.58
C TYR A 686 3.13 10.83 13.13
N GLY A 687 3.32 9.53 12.90
CA GLY A 687 3.07 8.96 11.57
C GLY A 687 1.59 9.05 11.20
N ILE A 688 0.73 8.46 12.04
CA ILE A 688 -0.73 8.51 11.92
C ILE A 688 -1.33 9.01 13.24
N TYR A 689 -2.30 9.92 13.15
CA TYR A 689 -2.93 10.53 14.31
C TYR A 689 -4.45 10.48 14.23
N PHE A 690 -5.08 9.81 15.20
CA PHE A 690 -6.53 9.76 15.38
C PHE A 690 -6.91 10.53 16.66
N TYR A 691 -7.73 11.57 16.54
CA TYR A 691 -8.25 12.37 17.67
C TYR A 691 -9.68 12.86 17.37
N GLU A 692 -10.35 13.57 18.29
CA GLU A 692 -11.73 14.07 18.13
C GLU A 692 -12.71 13.01 17.58
N SER A 693 -12.70 11.80 18.16
CA SER A 693 -13.50 10.65 17.72
C SER A 693 -13.22 10.16 16.28
N GLY A 694 -12.11 10.56 15.66
CA GLY A 694 -11.67 10.06 14.36
C GLY A 694 -11.51 8.54 14.33
N GLN A 695 -11.91 7.94 13.22
CA GLN A 695 -11.96 6.49 13.02
C GLN A 695 -11.15 6.08 11.78
N GLY A 696 -10.85 4.79 11.66
CA GLY A 696 -10.21 4.32 10.44
C GLY A 696 -9.77 2.87 10.47
N LYS A 697 -9.25 2.43 9.33
CA LYS A 697 -8.61 1.12 9.15
C LYS A 697 -7.23 1.32 8.55
N VAL A 698 -6.20 0.75 9.18
CA VAL A 698 -4.82 0.75 8.70
C VAL A 698 -4.42 -0.70 8.46
N GLU A 699 -4.17 -1.09 7.22
CA GLU A 699 -3.93 -2.48 6.83
C GLU A 699 -2.67 -2.63 5.96
N ASP A 700 -1.83 -3.61 6.27
CA ASP A 700 -0.62 -3.94 5.52
C ASP A 700 0.34 -2.73 5.32
N CYS A 701 0.33 -1.77 6.26
CA CYS A 701 1.14 -0.57 6.20
C CYS A 701 2.47 -0.70 6.97
N ASN A 702 3.48 0.05 6.52
CA ASN A 702 4.73 0.25 7.25
C ASN A 702 4.79 1.68 7.80
N ILE A 703 4.93 1.81 9.12
CA ILE A 703 4.99 3.11 9.81
C ILE A 703 6.28 3.14 10.64
N TYR A 704 7.22 4.02 10.29
CA TYR A 704 8.56 3.99 10.87
C TYR A 704 9.31 5.33 10.83
N GLU A 705 10.36 5.46 11.65
CA GLU A 705 11.27 6.62 11.68
C GLU A 705 10.56 7.98 11.90
N ASN A 706 9.37 8.00 12.52
CA ASN A 706 8.71 9.25 12.87
C ASN A 706 9.28 9.80 14.19
N LYS A 707 9.25 11.13 14.36
CA LYS A 707 9.92 11.81 15.48
C LYS A 707 9.17 11.65 16.80
N GLU A 708 7.84 11.72 16.78
CA GLU A 708 7.01 11.34 17.93
C GLU A 708 6.62 9.87 17.83
N SER A 709 5.41 9.50 18.25
CA SER A 709 4.95 8.11 18.16
C SER A 709 4.56 7.76 16.73
N GLU A 710 4.76 6.51 16.32
CA GLU A 710 4.37 6.09 14.96
C GLU A 710 2.86 6.23 14.76
N ILE A 711 2.08 5.83 15.76
CA ILE A 711 0.63 6.00 15.77
C ILE A 711 0.18 6.58 17.11
N ALA A 712 -0.65 7.62 17.06
CA ALA A 712 -1.31 8.20 18.22
C ALA A 712 -2.84 8.07 18.11
N ILE A 713 -3.50 7.68 19.20
CA ILE A 713 -4.95 7.50 19.29
C ILE A 713 -5.47 8.12 20.59
N GLU A 714 -6.35 9.11 20.49
CA GLU A 714 -6.94 9.78 21.65
C GLU A 714 -8.40 10.21 21.48
N GLU A 715 -8.97 10.87 22.49
CA GLU A 715 -10.30 11.49 22.45
C GLU A 715 -11.42 10.58 21.91
N ASN A 716 -11.50 9.36 22.46
CA ASN A 716 -12.48 8.33 22.08
C ASN A 716 -12.36 7.77 20.63
N SER A 717 -11.29 8.10 19.91
CA SER A 717 -10.96 7.46 18.63
C SER A 717 -10.79 5.94 18.79
N ASN A 718 -11.22 5.16 17.78
CA ASN A 718 -11.22 3.71 17.82
C ASN A 718 -10.85 3.06 16.47
N PRO A 719 -9.64 3.34 15.93
CA PRO A 719 -9.21 2.77 14.67
C PRO A 719 -8.90 1.26 14.79
N THR A 720 -8.89 0.57 13.64
CA THR A 720 -8.43 -0.82 13.51
C THR A 720 -7.11 -0.87 12.76
N LEU A 721 -6.10 -1.48 13.35
CA LEU A 721 -4.79 -1.71 12.76
C LEU A 721 -4.64 -3.22 12.50
N LEU A 722 -4.28 -3.60 11.28
CA LEU A 722 -4.23 -5.00 10.85
C LEU A 722 -2.97 -5.28 10.03
N ASN A 723 -2.21 -6.30 10.42
CA ASN A 723 -1.02 -6.76 9.69
C ASN A 723 0.05 -5.68 9.43
N CYS A 724 0.12 -4.65 10.27
CA CYS A 724 1.06 -3.54 10.10
C CYS A 724 2.44 -3.86 10.68
N LYS A 725 3.48 -3.26 10.11
CA LYS A 725 4.81 -3.16 10.72
C LYS A 725 5.01 -1.75 11.24
N ILE A 726 5.27 -1.63 12.53
CA ILE A 726 5.45 -0.36 13.23
C ILE A 726 6.83 -0.43 13.86
N TYR A 727 7.80 0.34 13.38
CA TYR A 727 9.18 0.10 13.78
C TYR A 727 10.12 1.29 13.74
N ASP A 728 11.24 1.18 14.45
CA ASP A 728 12.37 2.12 14.43
C ASP A 728 11.96 3.60 14.65
N GLY A 729 10.93 3.81 15.46
CA GLY A 729 10.44 5.14 15.84
C GLY A 729 11.25 5.81 16.94
N GLN A 730 11.26 7.14 16.96
CA GLN A 730 12.03 7.92 17.94
C GLN A 730 11.32 8.09 19.29
N ASN A 731 10.05 7.70 19.40
CA ASN A 731 9.30 7.69 20.65
C ASN A 731 8.60 6.33 20.86
N TYR A 732 7.28 6.30 21.11
CA TYR A 732 6.51 5.06 21.25
C TYR A 732 6.12 4.48 19.87
N GLY A 733 5.93 3.16 19.78
CA GLY A 733 5.32 2.58 18.58
C GLY A 733 3.84 2.99 18.46
N ILE A 734 3.05 2.69 19.48
CA ILE A 734 1.64 3.11 19.54
C ILE A 734 1.40 3.83 20.86
N TYR A 735 0.84 5.04 20.79
CA TYR A 735 0.49 5.85 21.94
C TYR A 735 -1.03 6.05 22.01
N ILE A 736 -1.65 5.55 23.09
CA ILE A 736 -3.10 5.55 23.28
C ILE A 736 -3.41 6.24 24.61
N PHE A 737 -4.11 7.38 24.54
CA PHE A 737 -4.36 8.25 25.68
C PHE A 737 -5.71 8.96 25.57
N ASP A 738 -6.10 9.72 26.60
CA ASP A 738 -7.40 10.38 26.76
C ASP A 738 -8.61 9.56 26.25
N LYS A 739 -8.86 8.41 26.88
CA LYS A 739 -9.96 7.48 26.52
C LYS A 739 -9.89 6.93 25.09
N GLY A 740 -8.73 7.02 24.46
CA GLY A 740 -8.43 6.36 23.20
C GLY A 740 -8.73 4.86 23.27
N LYS A 741 -9.25 4.34 22.17
CA LYS A 741 -9.52 2.92 21.97
C LYS A 741 -8.71 2.46 20.76
N GLY A 742 -8.92 1.24 20.34
CA GLY A 742 -8.32 0.73 19.11
C GLY A 742 -8.24 -0.77 19.13
N THR A 743 -8.27 -1.35 17.94
CA THR A 743 -8.12 -2.79 17.75
C THR A 743 -6.87 -3.04 16.93
N ILE A 744 -5.81 -3.57 17.54
CA ILE A 744 -4.51 -3.80 16.93
C ILE A 744 -4.33 -5.30 16.79
N LYS A 745 -4.27 -5.81 15.55
CA LYS A 745 -4.25 -7.24 15.25
C LYS A 745 -3.12 -7.62 14.32
N ASN A 746 -2.42 -8.72 14.62
CA ASN A 746 -1.37 -9.29 13.77
C ASN A 746 -0.25 -8.28 13.44
N CYS A 747 -0.01 -7.29 14.30
CA CYS A 747 0.99 -6.26 14.05
C CYS A 747 2.35 -6.67 14.64
N ASN A 748 3.42 -6.25 13.98
CA ASN A 748 4.78 -6.34 14.51
C ASN A 748 5.29 -4.94 14.91
N ILE A 749 5.58 -4.75 16.19
CA ILE A 749 5.93 -3.47 16.82
C ILE A 749 7.32 -3.57 17.43
N TYR A 750 8.32 -2.86 16.89
CA TYR A 750 9.71 -3.09 17.33
C TYR A 750 10.70 -1.96 17.12
N GLY A 751 11.82 -1.99 17.86
CA GLY A 751 12.96 -1.11 17.60
C GLY A 751 12.76 0.36 18.02
N HIS A 752 11.71 0.65 18.79
CA HIS A 752 11.41 2.02 19.22
C HIS A 752 12.38 2.53 20.29
N ALA A 753 12.70 3.83 20.24
CA ALA A 753 13.56 4.48 21.22
C ALA A 753 12.90 4.65 22.61
N ASN A 754 11.58 4.48 22.71
CA ASN A 754 10.85 4.36 23.97
C ASN A 754 10.18 2.97 24.08
N SER A 755 8.94 2.90 24.57
CA SER A 755 8.20 1.64 24.72
C SER A 755 7.46 1.26 23.44
N GLY A 756 7.20 -0.02 23.21
CA GLY A 756 6.44 -0.46 22.04
C GLY A 756 5.02 0.12 22.02
N VAL A 757 4.30 0.00 23.12
CA VAL A 757 2.94 0.52 23.27
C VAL A 757 2.77 1.22 24.63
N LEU A 758 2.23 2.43 24.64
CA LEU A 758 1.84 3.15 25.87
C LEU A 758 0.33 3.38 25.88
N ILE A 759 -0.31 3.01 27.00
CA ILE A 759 -1.76 3.08 27.20
C ILE A 759 -2.03 3.83 28.50
N ARG A 760 -2.73 4.95 28.43
CA ARG A 760 -3.00 5.80 29.61
C ARG A 760 -4.32 6.54 29.59
N ASP A 761 -4.63 7.21 30.70
CA ASP A 761 -5.76 8.13 30.86
C ASP A 761 -7.11 7.46 30.51
N ASN A 762 -7.39 6.32 31.14
CA ASN A 762 -8.60 5.50 30.93
C ASN A 762 -8.77 4.92 29.51
N SER A 763 -7.71 4.89 28.71
CA SER A 763 -7.72 4.23 27.39
C SER A 763 -7.90 2.72 27.49
N GLN A 764 -8.59 2.12 26.50
CA GLN A 764 -9.00 0.71 26.54
C GLN A 764 -8.83 -0.02 25.18
N PRO A 765 -7.60 -0.15 24.65
CA PRO A 765 -7.36 -0.86 23.41
C PRO A 765 -7.46 -2.39 23.55
N VAL A 766 -7.55 -3.07 22.41
CA VAL A 766 -7.41 -4.52 22.28
C VAL A 766 -6.22 -4.82 21.37
N LEU A 767 -5.22 -5.51 21.89
CA LEU A 767 -4.07 -6.02 21.15
C LEU A 767 -4.25 -7.54 21.01
N GLN A 768 -4.22 -8.04 19.78
CA GLN A 768 -4.44 -9.47 19.50
C GLN A 768 -3.39 -10.02 18.53
N ASN A 769 -2.75 -11.13 18.90
CA ASN A 769 -1.78 -11.84 18.05
C ASN A 769 -0.65 -10.92 17.54
N CYS A 770 -0.19 -9.99 18.37
CA CYS A 770 0.87 -9.04 18.03
C CYS A 770 2.23 -9.52 18.53
N GLN A 771 3.29 -9.09 17.86
CA GLN A 771 4.68 -9.24 18.29
C GLN A 771 5.21 -7.87 18.73
N ILE A 772 5.71 -7.77 19.96
CA ILE A 772 6.27 -6.51 20.49
C ILE A 772 7.67 -6.78 21.03
N HIS A 773 8.71 -6.24 20.39
CA HIS A 773 10.08 -6.62 20.74
C HIS A 773 11.16 -5.57 20.46
N LYS A 774 12.32 -5.70 21.11
CA LYS A 774 13.53 -4.89 20.84
C LYS A 774 13.36 -3.37 21.01
N CYS A 775 12.41 -2.92 21.82
CA CYS A 775 12.25 -1.53 22.20
C CYS A 775 13.25 -1.13 23.30
N GLN A 776 13.63 0.14 23.36
CA GLN A 776 14.63 0.66 24.31
C GLN A 776 14.07 0.91 25.72
N ASN A 777 12.76 0.72 25.93
CA ASN A 777 12.11 0.78 27.22
C ASN A 777 11.27 -0.49 27.42
N TYR A 778 10.01 -0.37 27.84
CA TYR A 778 9.11 -1.51 28.01
C TYR A 778 8.53 -2.01 26.68
N GLY A 779 8.01 -3.24 26.66
CA GLY A 779 7.17 -3.71 25.56
C GLY A 779 5.82 -2.98 25.54
N ILE A 780 5.02 -3.17 26.59
CA ILE A 780 3.72 -2.52 26.78
C ILE A 780 3.67 -1.83 28.15
N VAL A 781 3.19 -0.59 28.20
CA VAL A 781 3.00 0.17 29.45
C VAL A 781 1.53 0.55 29.61
N PHE A 782 0.94 0.14 30.73
CA PHE A 782 -0.32 0.69 31.24
C PHE A 782 -0.02 1.67 32.36
N TYR A 783 -0.49 2.90 32.21
CA TYR A 783 -0.16 4.03 33.08
C TYR A 783 -1.39 4.90 33.34
N ASN A 784 -1.46 5.61 34.47
CA ASN A 784 -2.54 6.52 34.85
C ASN A 784 -3.95 6.01 34.47
N LEU A 785 -4.44 4.99 35.17
CA LEU A 785 -5.74 4.33 34.93
C LEU A 785 -5.88 3.65 33.55
N GLY A 786 -4.77 3.35 32.86
CA GLY A 786 -4.77 2.60 31.61
C GLY A 786 -5.43 1.21 31.75
N GLN A 787 -6.26 0.84 30.79
CA GLN A 787 -6.96 -0.44 30.73
C GLN A 787 -6.70 -1.11 29.38
N GLY A 788 -7.37 -2.23 29.11
CA GLY A 788 -7.36 -2.86 27.80
C GLY A 788 -7.14 -4.36 27.89
N LYS A 789 -7.07 -4.99 26.72
CA LYS A 789 -6.85 -6.42 26.57
C LYS A 789 -5.63 -6.70 25.71
N VAL A 790 -4.80 -7.63 26.17
CA VAL A 790 -3.67 -8.18 25.41
C VAL A 790 -3.89 -9.68 25.29
N GLU A 791 -4.14 -10.16 24.07
CA GLU A 791 -4.57 -11.53 23.80
C GLU A 791 -3.65 -12.19 22.77
N ASP A 792 -3.17 -13.40 23.05
CA ASP A 792 -2.38 -14.20 22.10
C ASP A 792 -1.08 -13.51 21.60
N CYS A 793 -0.54 -12.55 22.35
CA CYS A 793 0.63 -11.77 21.95
C CYS A 793 1.95 -12.41 22.39
N ASN A 794 3.02 -12.10 21.66
CA ASN A 794 4.39 -12.42 22.04
C ASN A 794 5.18 -11.14 22.33
N ILE A 795 5.61 -10.94 23.57
CA ILE A 795 6.32 -9.74 24.03
C ILE A 795 7.69 -10.14 24.57
N TYR A 796 8.77 -9.69 23.92
CA TYR A 796 10.11 -10.21 24.21
C TYR A 796 11.27 -9.29 23.83
N GLU A 797 12.45 -9.54 24.40
CA GLU A 797 13.71 -8.84 24.06
C GLU A 797 13.65 -7.31 24.24
N ASN A 798 12.77 -6.79 25.08
CA ASN A 798 12.73 -5.36 25.39
C ASN A 798 13.77 -5.01 26.47
N LYS A 799 14.23 -3.74 26.48
CA LYS A 799 15.33 -3.33 27.36
C LYS A 799 14.91 -3.20 28.83
N GLU A 800 13.70 -2.75 29.10
CA GLU A 800 13.10 -2.78 30.43
C GLU A 800 12.15 -3.99 30.54
N SER A 801 11.15 -3.96 31.42
CA SER A 801 10.20 -5.07 31.54
C SER A 801 9.32 -5.23 30.29
N GLU A 802 8.89 -6.45 29.98
CA GLU A 802 8.02 -6.68 28.82
C GLU A 802 6.67 -5.99 28.98
N ILE A 803 6.10 -6.06 30.18
CA ILE A 803 4.86 -5.36 30.51
C ILE A 803 5.04 -4.59 31.82
N ALA A 804 4.61 -3.33 31.83
CA ALA A 804 4.48 -2.53 33.04
C ALA A 804 3.03 -2.13 33.28
N ILE A 805 2.59 -2.24 34.54
CA ILE A 805 1.26 -1.87 35.01
C ILE A 805 1.43 -0.92 36.19
N LYS A 806 1.06 0.34 35.99
CA LYS A 806 1.33 1.42 36.95
C LYS A 806 0.10 2.28 37.21
N GLU A 807 0.10 2.99 38.33
CA GLU A 807 -0.86 4.05 38.68
C GLU A 807 -2.32 3.64 38.50
N HIS A 808 -2.77 2.66 39.29
CA HIS A 808 -4.15 2.16 39.29
C HIS A 808 -4.64 1.55 37.96
N SER A 809 -3.76 1.32 36.99
CA SER A 809 -4.09 0.62 35.75
C SER A 809 -4.56 -0.81 36.02
N ASN A 810 -5.45 -1.36 35.18
CA ASN A 810 -6.03 -2.69 35.39
C ASN A 810 -6.30 -3.48 34.08
N PRO A 811 -5.27 -3.81 33.29
CA PRO A 811 -5.43 -4.56 32.05
C PRO A 811 -5.78 -6.04 32.28
N THR A 812 -6.31 -6.67 31.23
CA THR A 812 -6.40 -8.13 31.11
C THR A 812 -5.38 -8.64 30.11
N ILE A 813 -4.54 -9.59 30.51
CA ILE A 813 -3.51 -10.21 29.69
C ILE A 813 -3.81 -11.71 29.62
N PHE A 814 -4.04 -12.23 28.42
CA PHE A 814 -4.56 -13.58 28.21
C PHE A 814 -3.76 -14.33 27.15
N ASN A 815 -3.36 -15.56 27.46
CA ASN A 815 -2.69 -16.48 26.54
C ASN A 815 -1.44 -15.89 25.86
N CYS A 816 -0.67 -15.08 26.59
CA CYS A 816 0.51 -14.40 26.07
C CYS A 816 1.80 -15.14 26.41
N LYS A 817 2.80 -15.01 25.52
CA LYS A 817 4.19 -15.39 25.78
C LYS A 817 4.99 -14.14 26.10
N ILE A 818 5.65 -14.14 27.25
CA ILE A 818 6.36 -12.98 27.79
C ILE A 818 7.74 -13.48 28.17
N HIS A 819 8.78 -13.08 27.44
CA HIS A 819 10.07 -13.73 27.61
C HIS A 819 11.30 -12.89 27.27
N ASP A 820 12.44 -13.27 27.84
CA ASP A 820 13.78 -12.76 27.46
C ASP A 820 13.96 -11.24 27.62
N SER A 821 13.36 -10.65 28.65
CA SER A 821 13.60 -9.24 29.00
C SER A 821 14.97 -9.04 29.66
N LYS A 822 15.52 -7.83 29.52
CA LYS A 822 16.73 -7.42 30.24
C LYS A 822 16.47 -6.92 31.67
N SER A 823 15.21 -6.94 32.11
CA SER A 823 14.76 -6.57 33.46
C SER A 823 13.80 -7.65 33.99
N HIS A 824 12.71 -7.28 34.65
CA HIS A 824 11.62 -8.17 35.04
C HIS A 824 10.78 -8.57 33.83
N GLY A 825 10.02 -9.66 33.92
CA GLY A 825 9.03 -9.98 32.89
C GLY A 825 7.86 -9.01 32.92
N ILE A 826 7.22 -8.93 34.08
CA ILE A 826 6.08 -8.04 34.33
C ILE A 826 6.34 -7.23 35.58
N PHE A 827 6.20 -5.91 35.48
CA PHE A 827 6.41 -4.98 36.58
C PHE A 827 5.11 -4.28 36.97
N ILE A 828 4.69 -4.42 38.23
CA ILE A 828 3.41 -3.91 38.74
C ILE A 828 3.68 -3.05 39.98
N CYS A 829 3.39 -1.75 39.87
CA CYS A 829 3.64 -0.76 40.93
C CYS A 829 2.52 0.28 41.00
N ASP A 830 2.62 1.19 41.99
CA ASP A 830 1.74 2.33 42.19
C ASP A 830 0.23 1.96 42.21
N ASN A 831 -0.14 1.01 43.07
CA ASN A 831 -1.50 0.45 43.15
C ASN A 831 -1.99 -0.18 41.83
N GLY A 832 -1.06 -0.62 40.97
CA GLY A 832 -1.35 -1.33 39.74
C GLY A 832 -2.14 -2.60 40.02
N LYS A 833 -3.09 -2.87 39.14
CA LYS A 833 -3.92 -4.08 39.13
C LYS A 833 -3.79 -4.74 37.79
N GLY A 834 -4.15 -6.00 37.69
CA GLY A 834 -4.16 -6.66 36.39
C GLY A 834 -4.56 -8.10 36.54
N THR A 835 -5.13 -8.64 35.49
CA THR A 835 -5.52 -10.06 35.44
C THR A 835 -4.72 -10.75 34.35
N LEU A 836 -3.84 -11.66 34.75
CA LEU A 836 -2.98 -12.45 33.88
C LEU A 836 -3.52 -13.88 33.86
N LYS A 837 -3.87 -14.39 32.68
CA LYS A 837 -4.46 -15.73 32.54
C LYS A 837 -3.79 -16.53 31.44
N ASN A 838 -3.46 -17.78 31.75
CA ASN A 838 -2.87 -18.72 30.78
C ASN A 838 -1.58 -18.18 30.12
N CYS A 839 -0.81 -17.35 30.83
CA CYS A 839 0.42 -16.76 30.28
C CYS A 839 1.63 -17.63 30.58
N ASN A 840 2.60 -17.63 29.66
CA ASN A 840 3.92 -18.22 29.87
C ASN A 840 4.98 -17.12 29.99
N ILE A 841 5.62 -17.03 31.16
CA ILE A 841 6.52 -15.94 31.56
C ILE A 841 7.90 -16.54 31.88
N TYR A 842 8.94 -16.24 31.09
CA TYR A 842 10.22 -16.93 31.26
C TYR A 842 11.46 -16.22 30.73
N GLY A 843 12.64 -16.64 31.20
CA GLY A 843 13.92 -16.23 30.62
C GLY A 843 14.36 -14.78 30.95
N HIS A 844 13.73 -14.16 31.95
CA HIS A 844 14.01 -12.77 32.32
C HIS A 844 15.33 -12.62 33.10
N ALA A 845 16.02 -11.51 32.85
CA ALA A 845 17.28 -11.18 33.54
C ALA A 845 17.11 -10.81 35.03
N GLN A 846 15.88 -10.54 35.45
CA GLN A 846 15.48 -10.36 36.85
C GLN A 846 14.31 -11.28 37.19
N SER A 847 13.40 -10.84 38.06
CA SER A 847 12.22 -11.62 38.46
C SER A 847 11.17 -11.74 37.35
N GLY A 848 10.43 -12.87 37.30
CA GLY A 848 9.38 -13.08 36.29
C GLY A 848 8.22 -12.09 36.43
N VAL A 849 7.67 -11.97 37.63
CA VAL A 849 6.64 -10.98 37.98
C VAL A 849 7.04 -10.25 39.25
N PHE A 850 7.17 -8.91 39.17
CA PHE A 850 7.57 -8.07 40.29
C PHE A 850 6.44 -7.12 40.70
N ILE A 851 6.05 -7.16 41.98
CA ILE A 851 4.82 -6.57 42.53
C ILE A 851 5.17 -5.75 43.76
N ARG A 852 4.88 -4.45 43.73
CA ARG A 852 5.20 -3.51 44.81
C ARG A 852 4.16 -2.40 44.97
N ASP A 853 4.35 -1.51 45.94
CA ASP A 853 3.56 -0.29 46.12
C ASP A 853 2.04 -0.55 46.23
N ASN A 854 1.66 -1.47 47.12
CA ASN A 854 0.25 -1.88 47.35
C ASN A 854 -0.47 -2.41 46.09
N SER A 855 0.27 -2.87 45.09
CA SER A 855 -0.33 -3.46 43.88
C SER A 855 -0.99 -4.80 44.16
N GLU A 856 -2.08 -5.12 43.42
CA GLU A 856 -2.95 -6.26 43.70
C GLU A 856 -3.34 -7.05 42.43
N PRO A 857 -2.39 -7.69 41.72
CA PRO A 857 -2.71 -8.46 40.52
C PRO A 857 -3.36 -9.82 40.83
N VAL A 858 -4.01 -10.39 39.81
CA VAL A 858 -4.52 -11.76 39.78
C VAL A 858 -3.78 -12.53 38.69
N LEU A 859 -3.12 -13.63 39.06
CA LEU A 859 -2.46 -14.56 38.15
C LEU A 859 -3.19 -15.89 38.20
N GLU A 860 -3.67 -16.39 37.06
CA GLU A 860 -4.46 -17.61 36.96
C GLU A 860 -3.92 -18.53 35.87
N ASN A 861 -3.63 -19.79 36.20
CA ASN A 861 -3.17 -20.81 35.24
C ASN A 861 -1.91 -20.40 34.46
N CYS A 862 -1.02 -19.61 35.07
CA CYS A 862 0.21 -19.13 34.44
C CYS A 862 1.40 -20.07 34.72
N GLN A 863 2.36 -20.08 33.80
CA GLN A 863 3.66 -20.73 33.97
C GLN A 863 4.74 -19.67 34.11
N ILE A 864 5.54 -19.73 35.17
CA ILE A 864 6.62 -18.76 35.45
C ILE A 864 7.92 -19.51 35.72
N HIS A 865 8.91 -19.39 34.84
CA HIS A 865 10.11 -20.23 34.92
C HIS A 865 11.39 -19.65 34.31
N ASN A 866 12.54 -20.23 34.66
CA ASN A 866 13.85 -19.88 34.10
C ASN A 866 14.26 -18.39 34.23
N CYS A 867 13.77 -17.68 35.25
CA CYS A 867 14.16 -16.29 35.52
C CYS A 867 15.42 -16.24 36.41
N GLN A 868 16.19 -15.14 36.34
CA GLN A 868 17.48 -15.03 37.03
C GLN A 868 17.38 -14.59 38.51
N GLU A 869 16.21 -14.16 38.97
CA GLU A 869 15.94 -13.86 40.38
C GLU A 869 14.78 -14.75 40.89
N ALA A 870 13.68 -14.14 41.36
CA ALA A 870 12.49 -14.85 41.78
C ALA A 870 11.53 -15.11 40.62
N GLY A 871 10.75 -16.19 40.67
CA GLY A 871 9.62 -16.36 39.75
C GLY A 871 8.60 -15.23 39.94
N ILE A 872 8.09 -15.09 41.17
CA ILE A 872 7.19 -14.01 41.58
C ILE A 872 7.75 -13.32 42.83
N TYR A 873 7.81 -12.00 42.82
CA TYR A 873 8.37 -11.19 43.90
C TYR A 873 7.37 -10.13 44.38
N PHE A 874 6.97 -10.21 45.65
CA PHE A 874 6.16 -9.22 46.35
C PHE A 874 7.02 -8.44 47.38
N CYS A 875 7.08 -7.11 47.25
CA CYS A 875 7.70 -6.20 48.23
C CYS A 875 6.83 -4.96 48.46
N GLU A 876 7.23 -4.05 49.35
CA GLU A 876 6.55 -2.77 49.63
C GLU A 876 5.02 -2.87 49.75
N SER A 877 4.55 -3.77 50.63
CA SER A 877 3.12 -4.07 50.83
C SER A 877 2.37 -4.61 49.60
N GLY A 878 3.08 -5.21 48.64
CA GLY A 878 2.51 -5.91 47.50
C GLY A 878 1.51 -7.00 47.93
N GLN A 879 0.39 -7.07 47.23
CA GLN A 879 -0.69 -8.04 47.45
C GLN A 879 -0.97 -8.80 46.15
N GLY A 880 -2.03 -9.60 46.13
CA GLY A 880 -2.52 -10.25 44.93
C GLY A 880 -2.91 -11.70 45.15
N GLN A 881 -3.42 -12.31 44.09
CA GLN A 881 -3.82 -13.72 44.06
C GLN A 881 -3.04 -14.46 42.98
N VAL A 882 -2.46 -15.60 43.35
CA VAL A 882 -1.77 -16.52 42.43
C VAL A 882 -2.48 -17.86 42.53
N GLU A 883 -3.18 -18.27 41.47
CA GLU A 883 -4.05 -19.43 41.48
C GLU A 883 -3.73 -20.39 40.33
N ASN A 884 -3.63 -21.69 40.64
CA ASN A 884 -3.41 -22.77 39.67
C ASN A 884 -2.15 -22.56 38.79
N CYS A 885 -1.16 -21.82 39.28
CA CYS A 885 0.07 -21.52 38.56
C CYS A 885 1.16 -22.59 38.79
N GLU A 886 2.07 -22.71 37.83
CA GLU A 886 3.31 -23.49 37.95
C GLU A 886 4.50 -22.54 37.97
N ILE A 887 5.28 -22.56 39.06
CA ILE A 887 6.45 -21.71 39.26
C ILE A 887 7.66 -22.59 39.51
N TYR A 888 8.64 -22.58 38.60
CA TYR A 888 9.73 -23.55 38.64
C TYR A 888 11.02 -23.10 37.96
N LYS A 889 12.15 -23.68 38.40
CA LYS A 889 13.48 -23.48 37.79
C LYS A 889 13.91 -22.00 37.75
N ASN A 890 13.46 -21.19 38.69
CA ASN A 890 13.96 -19.84 38.86
C ASN A 890 15.25 -19.87 39.70
N LYS A 891 16.19 -18.98 39.40
CA LYS A 891 17.58 -19.12 39.88
C LYS A 891 17.72 -18.96 41.39
N GLU A 892 16.96 -18.04 41.99
CA GLU A 892 17.05 -17.76 43.43
C GLU A 892 15.86 -18.33 44.21
N LEU A 893 14.67 -17.79 44.00
CA LEU A 893 13.44 -18.24 44.68
C LEU A 893 12.34 -18.51 43.65
N GLU A 894 11.42 -19.42 43.94
CA GLU A 894 10.21 -19.50 43.10
C GLU A 894 9.24 -18.36 43.45
N ILE A 895 8.98 -18.15 44.75
CA ILE A 895 8.19 -17.02 45.23
C ILE A 895 8.91 -16.32 46.38
N LEU A 896 8.98 -15.00 46.30
CA LEU A 896 9.51 -14.15 47.36
C LEU A 896 8.45 -13.19 47.90
N ILE A 897 8.31 -13.11 49.23
CA ILE A 897 7.37 -12.22 49.92
C ILE A 897 8.08 -11.47 51.05
N GLU A 898 8.14 -10.14 50.94
CA GLU A 898 8.79 -9.30 51.95
C GLU A 898 8.12 -7.95 52.18
N GLU A 899 8.65 -7.16 53.10
CA GLU A 899 8.26 -5.78 53.38
C GLU A 899 6.74 -5.62 53.61
N ASN A 900 6.20 -6.44 54.53
CA ASN A 900 4.78 -6.49 54.89
C ASN A 900 3.80 -6.95 53.78
N SER A 901 4.31 -7.44 52.65
CA SER A 901 3.49 -8.03 51.58
C SER A 901 2.66 -9.21 52.07
N ASN A 902 1.45 -9.41 51.52
CA ASN A 902 0.51 -10.44 52.00
C ASN A 902 -0.33 -11.09 50.88
N PRO A 903 0.31 -11.72 49.89
CA PRO A 903 -0.40 -12.37 48.79
C PRO A 903 -1.14 -13.64 49.23
N THR A 904 -2.10 -14.07 48.41
CA THR A 904 -2.76 -15.37 48.52
C THR A 904 -2.30 -16.28 47.38
N ILE A 905 -1.77 -17.45 47.70
CA ILE A 905 -1.25 -18.45 46.75
C ILE A 905 -2.09 -19.71 46.90
N LEU A 906 -2.77 -20.12 45.84
CA LEU A 906 -3.80 -21.16 45.85
C LEU A 906 -3.51 -22.23 44.79
N ASN A 907 -3.55 -23.50 45.19
CA ASN A 907 -3.49 -24.64 44.26
C ASN A 907 -2.26 -24.64 43.31
N CYS A 908 -1.16 -24.02 43.71
CA CYS A 908 0.02 -23.84 42.85
C CYS A 908 1.00 -25.02 42.99
N LYS A 909 1.75 -25.29 41.91
CA LYS A 909 2.92 -26.19 41.94
C LYS A 909 4.20 -25.36 41.92
N ILE A 910 5.07 -25.59 42.89
CA ILE A 910 6.27 -24.77 43.13
C ILE A 910 7.47 -25.70 43.26
N TYR A 911 8.32 -25.79 42.24
CA TYR A 911 9.28 -26.90 42.16
C TYR A 911 10.59 -26.62 41.43
N ASP A 912 11.58 -27.49 41.66
CA ASP A 912 12.88 -27.51 40.96
C ASP A 912 13.67 -26.19 41.01
N GLY A 913 13.59 -25.47 42.15
CA GLY A 913 14.31 -24.21 42.41
C GLY A 913 15.44 -24.35 43.43
N LYS A 914 16.12 -23.24 43.72
CA LYS A 914 17.07 -23.17 44.83
C LYS A 914 16.33 -23.08 46.18
N PHE A 915 15.44 -22.10 46.30
CA PHE A 915 14.44 -22.01 47.36
C PHE A 915 13.03 -22.06 46.75
N GLY A 916 12.10 -22.74 47.43
CA GLY A 916 10.71 -22.71 47.01
C GLY A 916 10.09 -21.34 47.31
N ILE A 917 9.76 -21.10 48.58
CA ILE A 917 9.11 -19.86 49.00
C ILE A 917 9.91 -19.20 50.11
N GLY A 918 10.32 -17.96 49.90
CA GLY A 918 10.94 -17.12 50.92
C GLY A 918 9.93 -16.13 51.50
N VAL A 919 9.84 -16.05 52.82
CA VAL A 919 9.03 -15.04 53.53
C VAL A 919 9.89 -14.36 54.58
N TRP A 920 10.22 -13.09 54.35
CA TRP A 920 11.10 -12.32 55.23
C TRP A 920 10.68 -10.85 55.34
N ASP A 921 11.39 -10.04 56.11
CA ASP A 921 11.05 -8.68 56.53
C ASP A 921 9.56 -8.43 56.80
N LYS A 922 9.02 -9.10 57.83
CA LYS A 922 7.60 -9.03 58.25
C LYS A 922 6.61 -9.41 57.15
N GLY A 923 7.09 -10.11 56.12
CA GLY A 923 6.27 -10.71 55.08
C GLY A 923 5.20 -11.59 55.69
N LYS A 924 4.04 -11.56 55.04
CA LYS A 924 2.89 -12.40 55.36
C LYS A 924 2.58 -13.22 54.11
N GLY A 925 1.42 -13.84 54.07
CA GLY A 925 0.96 -14.57 52.91
C GLY A 925 0.21 -15.82 53.31
N THR A 926 -0.74 -16.20 52.48
CA THR A 926 -1.58 -17.37 52.72
C THR A 926 -1.41 -18.36 51.58
N LEU A 927 -0.86 -19.52 51.89
CA LEU A 927 -0.61 -20.61 50.95
C LEU A 927 -1.64 -21.71 51.24
N LYS A 928 -2.46 -22.07 50.25
CA LYS A 928 -3.46 -23.13 50.39
C LYS A 928 -3.38 -24.14 49.28
N ASN A 929 -3.40 -25.42 49.65
CA ASN A 929 -3.42 -26.56 48.73
C ASN A 929 -2.24 -26.55 47.72
N CYS A 930 -1.10 -25.96 48.10
CA CYS A 930 0.06 -25.88 47.22
C CYS A 930 0.92 -27.15 47.33
N ASN A 931 1.56 -27.52 46.22
CA ASN A 931 2.54 -28.60 46.17
C ASN A 931 3.95 -28.03 45.95
N ILE A 932 4.84 -28.20 46.92
CA ILE A 932 6.16 -27.57 46.99
C ILE A 932 7.22 -28.66 47.08
N TYR A 933 8.10 -28.79 46.06
CA TYR A 933 9.05 -29.91 46.05
C TYR A 933 10.33 -29.68 45.24
N GLY A 934 11.36 -30.49 45.50
CA GLY A 934 12.57 -30.52 44.66
C GLY A 934 13.56 -29.37 44.88
N HIS A 935 13.41 -28.58 45.96
CA HIS A 935 14.23 -27.39 46.18
C HIS A 935 15.59 -27.70 46.80
N ALA A 936 16.63 -26.98 46.37
CA ALA A 936 18.01 -27.25 46.78
C ALA A 936 18.30 -26.95 48.27
N ILE A 937 17.70 -25.91 48.84
CA ILE A 937 18.01 -25.42 50.20
C ILE A 937 16.82 -25.52 51.15
N ALA A 938 15.65 -25.03 50.77
CA ALA A 938 14.44 -25.19 51.58
C ALA A 938 13.19 -25.14 50.70
N GLY A 939 12.16 -25.90 51.09
CA GLY A 939 10.84 -25.78 50.48
C GLY A 939 10.19 -24.44 50.83
N VAL A 940 10.16 -24.11 52.12
CA VAL A 940 9.68 -22.81 52.62
C VAL A 940 10.64 -22.27 53.67
N LEU A 941 11.17 -21.06 53.46
CA LEU A 941 12.06 -20.34 54.38
C LEU A 941 11.33 -19.13 54.98
N ILE A 942 11.32 -19.01 56.31
CA ILE A 942 10.58 -18.00 57.04
C ILE A 942 11.50 -17.33 58.06
N ARG A 943 11.70 -16.03 57.92
CA ARG A 943 12.62 -15.28 58.78
C ARG A 943 12.19 -13.83 59.02
N ASP A 944 12.98 -13.07 59.76
CA ASP A 944 12.79 -11.63 59.98
C ASP A 944 11.37 -11.25 60.47
N ASN A 945 10.90 -11.93 61.53
CA ASN A 945 9.57 -11.72 62.14
C ASN A 945 8.36 -11.96 61.21
N SER A 946 8.56 -12.67 60.10
CA SER A 946 7.51 -13.00 59.14
C SER A 946 6.48 -13.98 59.69
N LYS A 947 5.25 -13.91 59.18
CA LYS A 947 4.10 -14.65 59.72
C LYS A 947 3.17 -15.24 58.64
N PRO A 948 3.67 -16.12 57.74
CA PRO A 948 2.82 -16.75 56.74
C PRO A 948 1.87 -17.79 57.36
N VAL A 949 0.81 -18.12 56.61
CA VAL A 949 -0.13 -19.20 56.90
C VAL A 949 -0.05 -20.23 55.79
N LEU A 950 0.30 -21.47 56.13
CA LEU A 950 0.33 -22.62 55.23
C LEU A 950 -0.81 -23.56 55.63
N GLN A 951 -1.69 -23.88 54.68
CA GLN A 951 -2.86 -24.73 54.93
C GLN A 951 -3.01 -25.80 53.84
N ASN A 952 -3.15 -27.07 54.24
CA ASN A 952 -3.35 -28.20 53.31
C ASN A 952 -2.25 -28.33 52.24
N CYS A 953 -1.03 -27.86 52.51
CA CYS A 953 0.07 -27.92 51.55
C CYS A 953 0.82 -29.26 51.63
N GLN A 954 1.41 -29.65 50.52
CA GLN A 954 2.36 -30.77 50.43
C GLN A 954 3.76 -30.20 50.23
N ILE A 955 4.69 -30.53 51.12
CA ILE A 955 6.08 -30.08 51.06
C ILE A 955 6.99 -31.29 51.10
N HIS A 956 7.66 -31.61 50.00
CA HIS A 956 8.38 -32.89 49.91
C HIS A 956 9.60 -32.91 48.98
N LYS A 957 10.46 -33.91 49.12
CA LYS A 957 11.59 -34.19 48.21
C LYS A 957 12.55 -33.01 48.00
N CYS A 958 12.65 -32.09 48.95
CA CYS A 958 13.65 -31.02 48.95
C CYS A 958 15.01 -31.59 49.39
N GLN A 959 16.09 -31.05 48.82
CA GLN A 959 17.47 -31.40 49.19
C GLN A 959 17.92 -30.75 50.50
N GLY A 960 17.20 -29.74 50.97
CA GLY A 960 17.37 -29.18 52.31
C GLY A 960 16.12 -29.37 53.18
N HIS A 961 15.81 -28.39 54.02
CA HIS A 961 14.67 -28.48 54.96
C HIS A 961 13.34 -28.40 54.23
N GLY A 962 12.32 -29.09 54.73
CA GLY A 962 10.95 -28.90 54.22
C GLY A 962 10.46 -27.48 54.51
N ILE A 963 10.34 -27.14 55.79
CA ILE A 963 10.03 -25.80 56.28
C ILE A 963 11.10 -25.35 57.27
N TYR A 964 11.64 -24.15 57.10
CA TYR A 964 12.72 -23.60 57.93
C TYR A 964 12.33 -22.24 58.50
N PHE A 965 12.27 -22.16 59.83
CA PHE A 965 12.08 -20.92 60.58
C PHE A 965 13.38 -20.48 61.24
N CYS A 966 13.88 -19.28 60.92
CA CYS A 966 15.05 -18.65 61.54
C CYS A 966 14.80 -17.15 61.80
N GLU A 967 15.75 -16.44 62.43
CA GLU A 967 15.70 -15.00 62.71
C GLU A 967 14.32 -14.49 63.22
N SER A 968 13.81 -15.11 64.29
CA SER A 968 12.48 -14.80 64.87
C SER A 968 11.28 -15.04 63.93
N GLY A 969 11.41 -15.93 62.95
CA GLY A 969 10.34 -16.38 62.08
C GLY A 969 9.16 -16.95 62.87
N GLN A 970 7.94 -16.61 62.44
CA GLN A 970 6.69 -17.10 63.03
C GLN A 970 5.78 -17.63 61.92
N GLY A 971 4.55 -17.95 62.24
CA GLY A 971 3.56 -18.38 61.26
C GLY A 971 2.78 -19.59 61.72
N LYS A 972 1.87 -20.02 60.87
CA LYS A 972 0.94 -21.11 61.15
C LYS A 972 1.02 -22.15 60.05
N VAL A 973 1.26 -23.41 60.41
CA VAL A 973 1.27 -24.55 59.49
C VAL A 973 0.16 -25.50 59.91
N GLU A 974 -0.86 -25.67 59.07
CA GLU A 974 -2.07 -26.44 59.39
C GLU A 974 -2.41 -27.47 58.34
N TYR A 975 -2.70 -28.71 58.78
CA TYR A 975 -3.15 -29.78 57.89
C TYR A 975 -2.19 -30.09 56.72
N CYS A 976 -0.91 -29.73 56.87
CA CYS A 976 0.11 -29.95 55.86
C CYS A 976 0.73 -31.34 55.97
N ASN A 977 1.19 -31.86 54.83
CA ASN A 977 2.01 -33.07 54.75
C ASN A 977 3.44 -32.66 54.41
N ILE A 978 4.39 -32.93 55.30
CA ILE A 978 5.81 -32.60 55.12
C ILE A 978 6.62 -33.90 55.18
N TYR A 979 7.23 -34.31 54.07
CA TYR A 979 7.80 -35.65 53.97
C TYR A 979 8.93 -35.81 52.94
N GLU A 980 9.74 -36.86 53.10
CA GLU A 980 10.81 -37.24 52.16
C GLU A 980 11.85 -36.12 51.89
N ASN A 981 12.03 -35.17 52.82
CA ASN A 981 13.06 -34.14 52.68
C ASN A 981 14.42 -34.68 53.17
N LYS A 982 15.51 -34.20 52.57
CA LYS A 982 16.86 -34.70 52.83
C LYS A 982 17.43 -34.19 54.15
N GLU A 983 17.09 -32.97 54.54
CA GLU A 983 17.35 -32.45 55.87
C GLU A 983 16.13 -32.68 56.78
N SER A 984 16.02 -31.96 57.89
CA SER A 984 14.83 -32.07 58.75
C SER A 984 13.57 -31.59 58.03
N GLU A 985 12.43 -32.26 58.27
CA GLU A 985 11.15 -31.86 57.67
C GLU A 985 10.75 -30.45 58.11
N ILE A 986 10.92 -30.15 59.40
CA ILE A 986 10.77 -28.80 59.95
C ILE A 986 11.99 -28.44 60.80
N ALA A 987 12.58 -27.28 60.56
CA ALA A 987 13.65 -26.68 61.37
C ALA A 987 13.18 -25.37 62.00
N ILE A 988 13.49 -25.15 63.29
CA ILE A 988 13.11 -23.95 64.04
C ILE A 988 14.29 -23.47 64.90
N GLU A 989 14.77 -22.26 64.63
CA GLU A 989 15.90 -21.68 65.36
C GLU A 989 15.78 -20.17 65.62
N GLU A 990 16.78 -19.60 66.29
CA GLU A 990 16.99 -18.16 66.45
C GLU A 990 15.76 -17.42 67.00
N ASN A 991 15.21 -17.92 68.11
CA ASN A 991 13.99 -17.40 68.76
C ASN A 991 12.70 -17.49 67.93
N SER A 992 12.71 -18.21 66.81
CA SER A 992 11.51 -18.49 66.03
C SER A 992 10.46 -19.23 66.84
N ASN A 993 9.19 -18.93 66.63
CA ASN A 993 8.08 -19.48 67.41
C ASN A 993 6.83 -19.76 66.55
N PRO A 994 6.89 -20.76 65.66
CA PRO A 994 5.76 -21.13 64.81
C PRO A 994 4.71 -21.94 65.56
N THR A 995 3.51 -21.99 64.98
CA THR A 995 2.42 -22.88 65.43
C THR A 995 2.17 -23.95 64.36
N ILE A 996 2.33 -25.21 64.70
CA ILE A 996 2.20 -26.36 63.80
C ILE A 996 1.03 -27.23 64.30
N LEU A 997 -0.02 -27.37 63.50
CA LEU A 997 -1.28 -27.97 63.91
C LEU A 997 -1.76 -29.02 62.92
N ASN A 998 -2.20 -30.18 63.42
CA ASN A 998 -2.88 -31.21 62.61
C ASN A 998 -2.07 -31.68 61.38
N CYS A 999 -0.74 -31.62 61.44
CA CYS A 999 0.14 -31.95 60.30
C CYS A 999 0.61 -33.41 60.35
N LYS A 1000 0.93 -33.96 59.17
CA LYS A 1000 1.65 -35.23 59.04
C LYS A 1000 3.09 -34.93 58.63
N ILE A 1001 4.05 -35.39 59.43
CA ILE A 1001 5.47 -35.12 59.26
C ILE A 1001 6.19 -36.47 59.22
N TYR A 1002 6.58 -36.95 58.04
CA TYR A 1002 6.94 -38.36 57.92
C TYR A 1002 8.03 -38.69 56.90
N GLU A 1003 8.66 -39.85 57.09
CA GLU A 1003 9.60 -40.45 56.13
C GLU A 1003 10.78 -39.54 55.72
N GLY A 1004 11.26 -38.70 56.64
CA GLY A 1004 12.40 -37.81 56.43
C GLY A 1004 13.75 -38.49 56.62
N GLN A 1005 14.77 -37.96 55.94
CA GLN A 1005 16.14 -38.52 55.99
C GLN A 1005 16.96 -38.06 57.20
N LYS A 1006 16.46 -37.10 57.98
CA LYS A 1006 17.04 -36.69 59.28
C LYS A 1006 15.99 -36.71 60.39
N PHE A 1007 15.72 -35.55 60.99
CA PHE A 1007 14.78 -35.38 62.07
C PHE A 1007 13.41 -34.99 61.51
N GLY A 1008 12.32 -35.40 62.17
CA GLY A 1008 11.00 -34.88 61.84
C GLY A 1008 10.91 -33.39 62.17
N ILE A 1009 11.20 -33.02 63.41
CA ILE A 1009 11.27 -31.61 63.83
C ILE A 1009 12.59 -31.35 64.54
N TYR A 1010 13.35 -30.37 64.05
CA TYR A 1010 14.61 -29.92 64.64
C TYR A 1010 14.47 -28.53 65.25
N ILE A 1011 14.65 -28.42 66.57
CA ILE A 1011 14.51 -27.16 67.31
C ILE A 1011 15.81 -26.86 68.05
N PHE A 1012 16.47 -25.76 67.68
CA PHE A 1012 17.79 -25.38 68.19
C PHE A 1012 17.95 -23.86 68.29
N ASP A 1013 19.08 -23.39 68.79
CA ASP A 1013 19.41 -21.98 69.09
C ASP A 1013 18.22 -21.12 69.59
N LYS A 1014 17.73 -21.44 70.80
CA LYS A 1014 16.58 -20.76 71.45
C LYS A 1014 15.28 -20.82 70.64
N GLY A 1015 15.18 -21.74 69.69
CA GLY A 1015 13.96 -22.04 68.97
C GLY A 1015 12.82 -22.40 69.92
N LYS A 1016 11.62 -21.94 69.58
CA LYS A 1016 10.37 -22.23 70.29
C LYS A 1016 9.43 -22.92 69.33
N GLY A 1017 8.18 -23.05 69.73
CA GLY A 1017 7.13 -23.53 68.83
C GLY A 1017 6.06 -24.27 69.59
N THR A 1018 4.85 -24.22 69.04
CA THR A 1018 3.70 -24.95 69.55
C THR A 1018 3.29 -25.99 68.52
N ILE A 1019 3.53 -27.26 68.82
CA ILE A 1019 3.24 -28.41 67.94
C ILE A 1019 2.06 -29.17 68.55
N LYS A 1020 0.90 -29.16 67.88
CA LYS A 1020 -0.30 -29.84 68.39
C LYS A 1020 -0.95 -30.77 67.38
N ASN A 1021 -1.49 -31.88 67.88
CA ASN A 1021 -2.26 -32.85 67.08
C ASN A 1021 -1.50 -33.36 65.83
N CYS A 1022 -0.17 -33.39 65.87
CA CYS A 1022 0.65 -33.77 64.73
C CYS A 1022 1.00 -35.27 64.79
N ASN A 1023 1.11 -35.89 63.62
CA ASN A 1023 1.61 -37.25 63.48
C ASN A 1023 3.02 -37.24 62.87
N ILE A 1024 4.02 -37.64 63.65
CA ILE A 1024 5.45 -37.55 63.33
C ILE A 1024 6.05 -38.96 63.28
N TYR A 1025 6.43 -39.46 62.09
CA TYR A 1025 6.87 -40.85 62.00
C TYR A 1025 7.85 -41.22 60.89
N GLY A 1026 8.55 -42.34 61.05
CA GLY A 1026 9.33 -42.94 59.97
C GLY A 1026 10.65 -42.23 59.64
N HIS A 1027 11.14 -41.36 60.53
CA HIS A 1027 12.35 -40.58 60.30
C HIS A 1027 13.63 -41.41 60.50
N ALA A 1028 14.65 -41.16 59.68
CA ALA A 1028 15.94 -41.86 59.74
C ALA A 1028 16.79 -41.49 60.98
N GLN A 1029 16.43 -40.42 61.70
CA GLN A 1029 16.98 -40.08 63.02
C GLN A 1029 15.86 -40.06 64.09
N SER A 1030 15.89 -39.09 65.01
CA SER A 1030 14.84 -38.92 66.01
C SER A 1030 13.61 -38.22 65.43
N GLY A 1031 12.42 -38.51 65.96
CA GLY A 1031 11.19 -37.83 65.54
C GLY A 1031 11.25 -36.34 65.82
N VAL A 1032 11.62 -35.95 67.04
CA VAL A 1032 11.83 -34.56 67.44
C VAL A 1032 13.14 -34.43 68.20
N ILE A 1033 13.96 -33.42 67.87
CA ILE A 1033 15.20 -33.10 68.59
C ILE A 1033 15.19 -31.63 69.03
N ILE A 1034 15.60 -31.41 70.29
CA ILE A 1034 15.48 -30.12 70.99
C ILE A 1034 16.80 -29.81 71.70
N ARG A 1035 17.45 -28.69 71.34
CA ARG A 1035 18.77 -28.33 71.88
C ARG A 1035 19.01 -26.83 72.01
N ASP A 1036 20.15 -26.44 72.56
CA ASP A 1036 20.67 -25.08 72.57
C ASP A 1036 19.69 -24.06 73.18
N ASN A 1037 19.20 -24.35 74.39
CA ASN A 1037 18.22 -23.52 75.12
C ASN A 1037 16.87 -23.33 74.42
N SER A 1038 16.52 -24.20 73.49
CA SER A 1038 15.18 -24.23 72.87
C SER A 1038 14.12 -24.67 73.87
N GLU A 1039 12.88 -24.18 73.72
CA GLU A 1039 11.78 -24.41 74.67
C GLU A 1039 10.40 -24.64 73.99
N PRO A 1040 10.23 -25.67 73.14
CA PRO A 1040 8.95 -25.95 72.49
C PRO A 1040 7.89 -26.57 73.43
N VAL A 1041 6.64 -26.51 72.97
CA VAL A 1041 5.49 -27.20 73.56
C VAL A 1041 4.92 -28.19 72.54
N LEU A 1042 4.91 -29.47 72.90
CA LEU A 1042 4.29 -30.55 72.13
C LEU A 1042 3.03 -31.02 72.88
N GLU A 1043 1.88 -31.03 72.20
CA GLU A 1043 0.60 -31.43 72.79
C GLU A 1043 -0.17 -32.38 71.85
N ASN A 1044 -0.74 -33.47 72.38
CA ASN A 1044 -1.60 -34.40 71.61
C ASN A 1044 -0.93 -34.99 70.35
N CYS A 1045 0.39 -35.14 70.33
CA CYS A 1045 1.11 -35.63 69.15
C CYS A 1045 1.33 -37.14 69.18
N GLN A 1046 1.34 -37.76 68.01
CA GLN A 1046 1.75 -39.16 67.82
C GLN A 1046 3.17 -39.17 67.25
N ILE A 1047 4.12 -39.85 67.91
CA ILE A 1047 5.53 -39.87 67.51
C ILE A 1047 6.02 -41.31 67.46
N HIS A 1048 6.23 -41.86 66.27
CA HIS A 1048 6.47 -43.29 66.16
C HIS A 1048 7.37 -43.73 65.00
N LYS A 1049 7.85 -44.98 65.04
CA LYS A 1049 8.62 -45.61 63.95
C LYS A 1049 9.88 -44.84 63.53
N CYS A 1050 10.46 -44.00 64.39
CA CYS A 1050 11.71 -43.30 64.12
C CYS A 1050 12.92 -44.20 64.43
N GLN A 1051 14.04 -44.01 63.72
CA GLN A 1051 15.20 -44.90 63.82
C GLN A 1051 16.07 -44.69 65.07
N ILE A 1052 15.92 -43.54 65.75
CA ILE A 1052 16.62 -43.25 67.02
C ILE A 1052 15.59 -43.10 68.15
N TYR A 1053 15.36 -41.90 68.68
CA TYR A 1053 14.39 -41.64 69.74
C TYR A 1053 13.10 -41.05 69.18
N GLY A 1054 11.98 -41.24 69.88
CA GLY A 1054 10.79 -40.44 69.60
C GLY A 1054 11.07 -38.95 69.81
N ILE A 1055 11.54 -38.58 71.01
CA ILE A 1055 11.97 -37.20 71.34
C ILE A 1055 13.36 -37.22 71.98
N TYR A 1056 14.25 -36.33 71.56
CA TYR A 1056 15.59 -36.18 72.14
C TYR A 1056 15.86 -34.73 72.56
N PHE A 1057 16.04 -34.50 73.87
CA PHE A 1057 16.51 -33.24 74.43
C PHE A 1057 18.02 -33.32 74.71
N CYS A 1058 18.82 -32.50 74.04
CA CYS A 1058 20.27 -32.43 74.29
C CYS A 1058 20.78 -31.00 74.48
N GLU A 1059 22.01 -30.83 74.95
CA GLU A 1059 22.74 -29.55 74.92
C GLU A 1059 21.95 -28.34 75.44
N SER A 1060 21.43 -28.44 76.67
CA SER A 1060 20.60 -27.41 77.32
C SER A 1060 19.22 -27.19 76.72
N GLY A 1061 18.75 -28.08 75.84
CA GLY A 1061 17.36 -28.11 75.37
C GLY A 1061 16.37 -28.22 76.53
N GLN A 1062 15.22 -27.56 76.40
CA GLN A 1062 14.13 -27.54 77.36
C GLN A 1062 12.78 -27.73 76.67
N GLY A 1063 11.69 -27.98 77.39
CA GLY A 1063 10.36 -27.99 76.75
C GLY A 1063 9.31 -28.77 77.50
N GLN A 1064 8.09 -28.72 76.99
CA GLN A 1064 6.92 -29.42 77.53
C GLN A 1064 6.36 -30.41 76.53
N VAL A 1065 6.08 -31.63 76.97
CA VAL A 1065 5.43 -32.69 76.19
C VAL A 1065 4.19 -33.13 76.95
N LYS A 1066 3.01 -32.95 76.37
CA LYS A 1066 1.73 -33.20 77.04
C LYS A 1066 0.80 -34.07 76.20
N ASN A 1067 0.22 -35.11 76.82
CA ASN A 1067 -0.78 -35.97 76.17
C ASN A 1067 -0.32 -36.56 74.82
N CYS A 1068 0.98 -36.83 74.69
CA CYS A 1068 1.57 -37.39 73.47
C CYS A 1068 1.65 -38.92 73.56
N ASN A 1069 1.53 -39.58 72.41
CA ASN A 1069 1.73 -41.03 72.29
C ASN A 1069 3.03 -41.32 71.51
N ILE A 1070 4.03 -41.90 72.19
CA ILE A 1070 5.39 -42.10 71.69
C ILE A 1070 5.72 -43.59 71.66
N TYR A 1071 5.76 -44.19 70.47
CA TYR A 1071 5.80 -45.66 70.36
C TYR A 1071 6.54 -46.20 69.15
N GLU A 1072 6.92 -47.47 69.17
CA GLU A 1072 7.57 -48.17 68.03
C GLU A 1072 8.87 -47.51 67.53
N ASN A 1073 9.57 -46.73 68.34
CA ASN A 1073 10.87 -46.16 67.98
C ASN A 1073 12.00 -47.17 68.23
N LYS A 1074 13.02 -47.16 67.36
CA LYS A 1074 14.07 -48.21 67.29
C LYS A 1074 15.14 -48.12 68.38
N THR A 1075 15.36 -46.95 68.97
CA THR A 1075 16.12 -46.82 70.23
C THR A 1075 15.11 -46.69 71.37
N GLY A 1076 14.94 -45.53 71.99
CA GLY A 1076 14.03 -45.31 73.12
C GLY A 1076 12.86 -44.38 72.79
N GLY A 1077 11.97 -44.18 73.76
CA GLY A 1077 10.87 -43.22 73.65
C GLY A 1077 11.37 -41.77 73.74
N VAL A 1078 11.85 -41.36 74.90
CA VAL A 1078 12.35 -40.02 75.18
C VAL A 1078 13.75 -40.05 75.80
N LYS A 1079 14.71 -39.29 75.26
CA LYS A 1079 16.05 -39.14 75.84
C LYS A 1079 16.32 -37.70 76.29
N LEU A 1080 16.92 -37.52 77.46
CA LEU A 1080 17.46 -36.25 77.97
C LEU A 1080 18.96 -36.39 78.23
N GLU A 1081 19.76 -35.46 77.72
CA GLU A 1081 21.20 -35.38 77.93
C GLU A 1081 21.65 -33.93 78.12
N LYS A 1082 22.16 -33.58 79.31
CA LYS A 1082 22.47 -32.19 79.70
C LYS A 1082 21.31 -31.23 79.40
N SER A 1083 20.07 -31.64 79.70
CA SER A 1083 18.86 -30.95 79.26
C SER A 1083 17.76 -30.97 80.31
N LYS A 1084 16.62 -30.32 80.03
CA LYS A 1084 15.44 -30.33 80.92
C LYS A 1084 14.17 -30.66 80.16
N ALA A 1085 13.20 -31.33 80.79
CA ALA A 1085 11.89 -31.51 80.17
C ALA A 1085 10.77 -31.69 81.20
N THR A 1086 9.57 -31.25 80.85
CA THR A 1086 8.34 -31.57 81.57
C THR A 1086 7.47 -32.45 80.68
N ILE A 1087 7.21 -33.69 81.11
CA ILE A 1087 6.44 -34.69 80.37
C ILE A 1087 5.20 -35.05 81.19
N LEU A 1088 4.01 -34.78 80.66
CA LEU A 1088 2.74 -34.90 81.38
C LEU A 1088 1.73 -35.71 80.56
N ASP A 1089 1.00 -36.61 81.22
CA ASP A 1089 -0.14 -37.33 80.62
C ASP A 1089 0.22 -38.12 79.34
N CYS A 1090 1.50 -38.49 79.16
CA CYS A 1090 1.98 -39.13 77.93
C CYS A 1090 1.95 -40.65 78.00
N LYS A 1091 1.77 -41.29 76.84
CA LYS A 1091 1.91 -42.74 76.69
C LYS A 1091 3.20 -43.03 75.92
N ILE A 1092 4.18 -43.63 76.56
CA ILE A 1092 5.49 -43.93 75.98
C ILE A 1092 5.68 -45.44 76.05
N HIS A 1093 5.44 -46.15 74.95
CA HIS A 1093 5.31 -47.61 74.97
C HIS A 1093 5.83 -48.28 73.70
N SER A 1094 6.09 -49.59 73.74
CA SER A 1094 6.46 -50.38 72.55
C SER A 1094 7.70 -49.88 71.81
N ASN A 1095 8.59 -49.15 72.48
CA ASN A 1095 9.90 -48.78 71.95
C ASN A 1095 10.90 -49.92 72.19
N ASN A 1096 11.98 -49.96 71.41
CA ASN A 1096 12.92 -51.09 71.41
C ASN A 1096 13.96 -51.03 72.56
N HIS A 1097 14.11 -49.88 73.22
CA HIS A 1097 14.87 -49.64 74.45
C HIS A 1097 13.96 -49.02 75.51
N GLN A 1098 14.47 -48.20 76.41
CA GLN A 1098 13.73 -47.63 77.53
C GLN A 1098 12.64 -46.65 77.08
N ALA A 1099 11.59 -46.52 77.90
CA ALA A 1099 10.60 -45.47 77.72
C ALA A 1099 11.26 -44.08 77.86
N VAL A 1100 12.00 -43.87 78.94
CA VAL A 1100 12.68 -42.60 79.23
C VAL A 1100 14.13 -42.82 79.68
N GLU A 1101 15.07 -42.19 78.98
CA GLU A 1101 16.51 -42.17 79.29
C GLU A 1101 16.92 -40.76 79.77
N ILE A 1102 17.56 -40.62 80.93
CA ILE A 1102 17.93 -39.32 81.51
C ILE A 1102 19.39 -39.36 81.98
N LYS A 1103 20.24 -38.58 81.30
CA LYS A 1103 21.71 -38.61 81.45
C LYS A 1103 22.32 -37.22 81.64
N ALA A 1104 23.57 -37.19 82.10
CA ALA A 1104 24.47 -36.04 82.11
C ALA A 1104 23.90 -34.81 82.81
N ASN A 1105 23.54 -34.94 84.10
CA ASN A 1105 22.99 -33.87 84.93
C ASN A 1105 21.66 -33.27 84.42
N SER A 1106 20.90 -34.02 83.63
CA SER A 1106 19.57 -33.60 83.15
C SER A 1106 18.54 -33.53 84.27
N LYS A 1107 17.50 -32.70 84.09
CA LYS A 1107 16.37 -32.57 85.02
C LYS A 1107 15.04 -32.84 84.33
N ALA A 1108 14.21 -33.73 84.85
CA ALA A 1108 12.90 -33.97 84.28
C ALA A 1108 11.78 -33.96 85.32
N THR A 1109 10.61 -33.45 84.95
CA THR A 1109 9.36 -33.63 85.69
C THR A 1109 8.45 -34.51 84.85
N ILE A 1110 8.14 -35.72 85.32
CA ILE A 1110 7.38 -36.73 84.57
C ILE A 1110 6.21 -37.19 85.42
N ARG A 1111 4.99 -36.85 85.01
CA ARG A 1111 3.78 -37.11 85.79
C ARG A 1111 2.66 -37.70 84.95
N ALA A 1112 1.86 -38.58 85.55
CA ALA A 1112 0.68 -39.19 84.93
C ALA A 1112 0.96 -39.90 83.58
N CYS A 1113 2.17 -40.42 83.38
CA CYS A 1113 2.57 -41.07 82.13
C CYS A 1113 2.48 -42.61 82.20
N ASP A 1114 2.10 -43.26 81.11
CA ASP A 1114 2.21 -44.72 80.94
C ASP A 1114 3.52 -45.05 80.22
N LEU A 1115 4.45 -45.67 80.94
CA LEU A 1115 5.82 -45.99 80.50
C LEU A 1115 6.03 -47.50 80.28
N THR A 1116 4.94 -48.25 80.13
CA THR A 1116 4.96 -49.71 80.05
C THR A 1116 5.17 -50.22 78.61
N LYS A 1117 5.45 -51.52 78.47
CA LYS A 1117 5.60 -52.26 77.20
C LYS A 1117 6.80 -51.85 76.35
N ASN A 1118 7.82 -51.23 76.93
CA ASN A 1118 9.07 -50.90 76.24
C ASN A 1118 10.08 -52.02 76.48
N LYS A 1119 10.80 -52.47 75.46
CA LYS A 1119 11.69 -53.64 75.60
C LYS A 1119 12.84 -53.42 76.59
N GLY A 1120 13.26 -52.16 76.79
CA GLY A 1120 14.29 -51.78 77.77
C GLY A 1120 13.77 -51.45 79.17
N GLY A 1121 12.45 -51.53 79.39
CA GLY A 1121 11.80 -51.11 80.64
C GLY A 1121 11.46 -49.62 80.69
N SER A 1122 10.93 -49.13 81.82
CA SER A 1122 10.43 -47.75 81.92
C SER A 1122 11.54 -46.70 82.01
N TRP A 1123 12.72 -47.02 82.56
CA TRP A 1123 13.72 -46.02 82.92
C TRP A 1123 15.16 -46.44 82.66
N ASP A 1124 15.99 -45.47 82.28
CA ASP A 1124 17.45 -45.50 82.46
C ASP A 1124 17.93 -44.11 82.91
N ILE A 1125 18.36 -43.97 84.17
CA ILE A 1125 18.78 -42.69 84.76
C ILE A 1125 20.18 -42.86 85.32
N ASP A 1126 21.07 -41.91 85.06
CA ASP A 1126 22.35 -41.88 85.75
C ASP A 1126 22.27 -41.16 87.12
N ASP A 1127 23.25 -41.41 87.97
CA ASP A 1127 23.29 -40.87 89.34
C ASP A 1127 23.40 -39.34 89.40
N SER A 1128 23.76 -38.70 88.28
CA SER A 1128 23.95 -37.25 88.19
C SER A 1128 22.65 -36.50 87.91
N SER A 1129 21.64 -37.20 87.42
CA SER A 1129 20.37 -36.62 86.96
C SER A 1129 19.30 -36.55 88.05
N LYS A 1130 18.41 -35.56 87.95
CA LYS A 1130 17.31 -35.34 88.91
C LYS A 1130 15.96 -35.51 88.24
N VAL A 1131 15.09 -36.35 88.80
CA VAL A 1131 13.79 -36.63 88.20
C VAL A 1131 12.69 -36.54 89.24
N GLU A 1132 11.70 -35.67 89.00
CA GLU A 1132 10.46 -35.65 89.75
C GLU A 1132 9.45 -36.58 89.08
N ARG A 1133 9.00 -37.60 89.79
CA ARG A 1133 8.09 -38.65 89.27
C ARG A 1133 6.88 -38.78 90.18
N SER A 1134 5.69 -38.69 89.61
CA SER A 1134 4.45 -38.99 90.33
C SER A 1134 3.41 -39.59 89.38
N ASP A 1135 2.57 -40.48 89.90
CA ASP A 1135 1.38 -41.00 89.20
C ASP A 1135 1.65 -41.69 87.84
N ASN A 1136 2.87 -42.19 87.61
CA ASN A 1136 3.24 -42.90 86.37
C ASN A 1136 2.92 -44.41 86.47
N GLN A 1137 2.58 -45.03 85.34
CA GLN A 1137 2.51 -46.49 85.21
C GLN A 1137 3.85 -47.02 84.69
N GLU A 1138 4.51 -47.87 85.47
CA GLU A 1138 5.89 -48.29 85.24
C GLU A 1138 6.01 -49.83 85.27
N GLU A 1139 6.93 -50.40 84.49
CA GLU A 1139 7.25 -51.83 84.55
C GLU A 1139 8.27 -52.11 85.65
N GLY A 1140 7.88 -52.91 86.63
CA GLY A 1140 8.77 -53.34 87.71
C GLY A 1140 9.76 -54.40 87.22
N TYR A 1141 11.06 -54.10 87.27
CA TYR A 1141 12.11 -55.13 87.35
C TYR A 1141 12.82 -55.03 88.70
N TRP A 1142 12.50 -55.98 89.58
CA TRP A 1142 13.21 -56.26 90.82
C TRP A 1142 14.68 -56.61 90.55
N LYS A 1143 15.60 -55.93 91.24
CA LYS A 1143 16.73 -56.59 91.95
C LYS A 1143 17.26 -55.71 93.08
N ALA A 1144 17.29 -56.31 94.27
CA ALA A 1144 17.73 -55.77 95.55
C ALA A 1144 19.21 -55.32 95.58
N PHE A 1145 19.53 -54.27 96.34
CA PHE A 1145 20.30 -54.32 97.61
C PHE A 1145 20.46 -52.90 98.23
N TRP A 1146 19.76 -52.68 99.36
CA TRP A 1146 20.06 -51.91 100.59
C TRP A 1146 20.97 -50.65 100.65
N ASN A 1147 20.43 -49.62 101.35
CA ASN A 1147 21.01 -48.54 102.18
C ASN A 1147 22.12 -47.64 101.56
N ASN A 1148 22.06 -46.30 101.59
CA ASN A 1148 21.61 -45.32 102.58
C ASN A 1148 21.30 -44.00 101.86
#